data_AF-E8WKE8-F1
#
_entry.id   AF-E8WKE8-F1
#
_cell.length_a   1.000
_cell.length_b   1.000
_cell.length_c   1.000
_cell.angle_alpha   90.00
_cell.angle_beta   90.00
_cell.angle_gamma   90.00
#
_symmetry.space_group_name_H-M   'P 1'
#
loop_
_entity.id
_entity.type
_entity.pdbx_description
1 polymer ?
#
loop_
_entity_poly.entity_id
_entity_poly.type
_entity_poly.pdbx_seq_one_letter_code
_entity_poly.pdbx_strand_id
1 'polypeptide(L)'
;MKRITIYIILGLTLLWPVNSFAIAGGHEPEPNVSIVEGTVTKVSSLPIAEANPYPDCYFTALLEIHQIVSGRSVPQKVILVLPGFFSRKYAAEAGLKVGDKITAKLMPFSLMPANVKETQQADEIEDSDLEIFFADNVSAIKDFKAVKKPVPFLVEENSLRPEKRLFSIVPEDKAARQEQIQKDLREVKAALSRHGGDWDKWYSSLKPFRDNYNVTYSAKASKWIDDSFFSAGYLDNSNIYSPDFVKSVVALKNYLAARNVDLILVRVPNKGEVDYDLFTPVPDDHVSNPYLLKMYKELLEADVEIVTNIIPKAKEKRLKFPLMYWYQDFEQNHPAEGMAWVIAEELSDRLKRYSRIRSLPKKKYSIGSASTAEDWIGFKWPTGNPKFSSDDYVGFSTVIDDNGHPVTINRGLDSPVLVLGSSFITAPSIAKGASIPSYIAYLTGVVPDMLQRRDGDFMMPRLIAQEGEDSLRNRVVCVFPFVPWVAHKALAQLPAFDTEKSAKALVASYSGPDLETVLHPDAGKIDPGFMFSKDGALHLQPHNSKSNSSVTFQLKLPESVRKYSHFVVSLDLSSKDFTGIKVAYGKQVDTIKRSGQATEERFGFTATPEGTLTFDIVADRYKKVPVEIKGVRLYGVEKPLYYKVGE
;
A
#
# COMPACT_ATOMS: atom_id res chain seq x y z
N MET A 1 -13.93 25.78 68.14
CA MET A 1 -13.12 26.58 67.19
C MET A 1 -12.83 25.71 65.98
N LYS A 2 -13.70 25.73 64.96
CA LYS A 2 -13.53 26.42 63.67
C LYS A 2 -12.16 26.18 63.01
N ARG A 3 -12.15 25.33 61.98
CA ARG A 3 -11.66 25.65 60.62
C ARG A 3 -12.31 24.67 59.63
N ILE A 4 -13.31 25.16 58.92
CA ILE A 4 -13.93 24.51 57.77
C ILE A 4 -13.16 25.04 56.55
N THR A 5 -12.48 24.14 55.84
CA THR A 5 -11.85 24.45 54.54
C THR A 5 -12.88 24.16 53.46
N ILE A 6 -13.40 25.22 52.84
CA ILE A 6 -14.29 25.16 51.69
C ILE A 6 -13.40 25.03 50.44
N TYR A 7 -13.52 23.92 49.70
CA TYR A 7 -12.99 23.81 48.35
C TYR A 7 -14.02 24.38 47.38
N ILE A 8 -13.71 25.55 46.80
CA ILE A 8 -14.45 26.12 45.68
C ILE A 8 -13.98 25.40 44.42
N ILE A 9 -14.85 24.56 43.84
CA ILE A 9 -14.67 24.01 42.50
C ILE A 9 -15.09 25.11 41.52
N LEU A 10 -14.10 25.81 40.94
CA LEU A 10 -14.32 26.65 39.77
C LEU A 10 -14.48 25.74 38.56
N GLY A 11 -15.72 25.60 38.09
CA GLY A 11 -16.01 25.02 36.78
C GLY A 11 -15.53 25.96 35.69
N LEU A 12 -14.38 25.66 35.09
CA LEU A 12 -13.97 26.22 33.81
C LEU A 12 -14.77 25.53 32.70
N THR A 13 -15.84 26.18 32.26
CA THR A 13 -16.45 25.91 30.96
C THR A 13 -15.52 26.43 29.86
N LEU A 14 -14.82 25.53 29.19
CA LEU A 14 -14.11 25.80 27.94
C LEU A 14 -15.15 26.09 26.84
N LEU A 15 -15.56 27.35 26.73
CA LEU A 15 -16.27 27.86 25.56
C LEU A 15 -15.28 27.97 24.42
N TRP A 16 -15.44 27.11 23.40
CA TRP A 16 -14.77 27.29 22.12
C TRP A 16 -15.32 28.55 21.45
N PRO A 17 -14.46 29.46 20.95
CA PRO A 17 -14.93 30.62 20.21
C PRO A 17 -15.48 30.17 18.86
N VAL A 18 -16.79 30.27 18.70
CA VAL A 18 -17.46 30.20 17.40
C VAL A 18 -17.17 31.54 16.71
N ASN A 19 -16.13 31.61 15.89
CA ASN A 19 -15.87 32.76 15.05
C ASN A 19 -16.89 32.79 13.90
N SER A 20 -18.01 33.46 14.14
CA SER A 20 -18.96 33.84 13.10
C SER A 20 -18.35 35.00 12.29
N PHE A 21 -17.74 34.70 11.15
CA PHE A 21 -17.33 35.72 10.20
C PHE A 21 -18.55 36.28 9.46
N ALA A 22 -18.87 37.55 9.71
CA ALA A 22 -19.83 38.30 8.93
C ALA A 22 -19.23 38.68 7.56
N ILE A 23 -19.91 38.30 6.48
CA ILE A 23 -19.49 38.56 5.10
C ILE A 23 -20.00 39.95 4.68
N ALA A 24 -19.08 40.91 4.53
CA ALA A 24 -19.27 42.08 3.69
C ALA A 24 -17.90 42.64 3.25
N GLY A 25 -17.53 42.42 1.99
CA GLY A 25 -16.34 43.02 1.36
C GLY A 25 -15.66 42.06 0.40
N GLY A 26 -15.50 42.46 -0.86
CA GLY A 26 -14.95 41.63 -1.94
C GLY A 26 -13.53 41.15 -1.67
N HIS A 27 -13.39 39.88 -1.28
CA HIS A 27 -12.13 39.16 -1.36
C HIS A 27 -11.97 38.58 -2.77
N GLU A 28 -10.78 38.74 -3.34
CA GLU A 28 -10.39 37.97 -4.52
C GLU A 28 -10.55 36.47 -4.21
N PRO A 29 -11.11 35.67 -5.14
CA PRO A 29 -11.36 34.26 -4.90
C PRO A 29 -10.05 33.52 -4.61
N GLU A 30 -10.00 32.78 -3.50
CA GLU A 30 -8.88 31.89 -3.20
C GLU A 30 -8.66 30.93 -4.38
N PRO A 31 -7.44 30.80 -4.92
CA PRO A 31 -7.19 30.17 -6.23
C PRO A 31 -7.54 28.67 -6.33
N ASN A 32 -7.84 28.01 -5.21
CA ASN A 32 -8.14 26.58 -5.13
C ASN A 32 -9.52 26.26 -4.55
N VAL A 33 -10.39 27.26 -4.50
CA VAL A 33 -11.74 27.12 -3.93
C VAL A 33 -12.78 27.29 -5.02
N SER A 34 -13.81 26.44 -4.97
CA SER A 34 -15.03 26.62 -5.75
C SER A 34 -16.24 26.61 -4.83
N ILE A 35 -17.16 27.57 -4.99
CA ILE A 35 -18.47 27.52 -4.34
C ILE A 35 -19.45 26.95 -5.35
N VAL A 36 -20.10 25.85 -4.98
CA VAL A 36 -20.96 25.10 -5.89
C VAL A 36 -22.34 24.90 -5.29
N GLU A 37 -23.33 24.71 -6.16
CA GLU A 37 -24.63 24.19 -5.78
C GLU A 37 -24.90 22.89 -6.54
N GLY A 38 -25.30 21.85 -5.83
CA GLY A 38 -25.45 20.50 -6.37
C GLY A 38 -26.48 19.65 -5.65
N THR A 39 -26.78 18.48 -6.21
CA THR A 39 -27.64 17.46 -5.62
C THR A 39 -26.78 16.28 -5.16
N VAL A 40 -26.98 15.85 -3.91
CA VAL A 40 -26.34 14.65 -3.39
C VAL A 40 -26.99 13.43 -4.02
N THR A 41 -26.22 12.65 -4.79
CA THR A 41 -26.74 11.48 -5.52
C THR A 41 -26.40 10.15 -4.83
N LYS A 42 -25.40 10.14 -3.94
CA LYS A 42 -25.01 8.98 -3.12
C LYS A 42 -24.38 9.46 -1.82
N VAL A 43 -24.59 8.73 -0.72
CA VAL A 43 -23.99 9.00 0.58
C VAL A 43 -23.47 7.69 1.15
N SER A 44 -22.22 7.68 1.61
CA SER A 44 -21.63 6.54 2.32
C SER A 44 -22.19 6.39 3.72
N SER A 45 -22.38 5.16 4.17
CA SER A 45 -22.90 4.87 5.50
C SER A 45 -21.89 5.23 6.59
N LEU A 46 -22.29 6.09 7.53
CA LEU A 46 -21.47 6.41 8.69
C LEU A 46 -21.48 5.27 9.73
N PRO A 47 -20.33 4.89 10.29
CA PRO A 47 -20.28 3.96 11.43
C PRO A 47 -20.84 4.63 12.71
N ILE A 48 -21.29 3.80 13.66
CA ILE A 48 -21.79 4.28 14.96
C ILE A 48 -20.66 4.97 15.74
N ALA A 49 -20.79 6.28 15.96
CA ALA A 49 -19.77 7.12 16.58
C ALA A 49 -19.28 6.60 17.95
N GLU A 50 -20.19 6.07 18.78
CA GLU A 50 -19.88 5.56 20.12
C GLU A 50 -19.11 4.24 20.09
N ALA A 51 -19.34 3.41 19.06
CA ALA A 51 -18.75 2.08 18.92
C ALA A 51 -17.50 2.06 18.02
N ASN A 52 -17.22 3.15 17.30
CA ASN A 52 -16.09 3.18 16.38
C ASN A 52 -14.75 3.17 17.17
N PRO A 53 -13.74 2.36 16.76
CA PRO A 53 -12.41 2.40 17.37
C PRO A 53 -11.72 3.76 17.26
N TYR A 54 -12.09 4.59 16.28
CA TYR A 54 -11.53 5.93 16.08
C TYR A 54 -12.50 7.02 16.60
N PRO A 55 -12.00 8.06 17.29
CA PRO A 55 -12.83 9.13 17.84
C PRO A 55 -13.37 10.09 16.78
N ASP A 56 -12.70 10.16 15.63
CA ASP A 56 -12.98 11.09 14.53
C ASP A 56 -13.14 10.32 13.23
N CYS A 57 -14.13 10.69 12.42
CA CYS A 57 -14.41 10.06 11.15
C CYS A 57 -15.02 11.06 10.16
N TYR A 58 -14.50 11.05 8.93
CA TYR A 58 -15.13 11.66 7.76
C TYR A 58 -15.97 10.62 7.02
N PHE A 59 -16.86 11.05 6.13
CA PHE A 59 -17.55 10.17 5.17
C PHE A 59 -17.53 10.77 3.76
N THR A 60 -17.87 9.95 2.77
CA THR A 60 -17.94 10.41 1.38
C THR A 60 -19.37 10.55 0.88
N ALA A 61 -19.60 11.52 -0.01
CA ALA A 61 -20.84 11.68 -0.76
C ALA A 61 -20.55 12.00 -2.23
N LEU A 62 -21.45 11.61 -3.12
CA LEU A 62 -21.38 11.93 -4.55
C LEU A 62 -22.24 13.16 -4.80
N LEU A 63 -21.64 14.21 -5.36
CA LEU A 63 -22.33 15.45 -5.69
C LEU A 63 -22.41 15.62 -7.21
N GLU A 64 -23.65 15.69 -7.72
CA GLU A 64 -23.91 16.19 -9.06
C GLU A 64 -24.09 17.70 -8.99
N ILE A 65 -23.09 18.43 -9.47
CA ILE A 65 -23.06 19.88 -9.44
C ILE A 65 -23.96 20.41 -10.56
N HIS A 66 -24.91 21.26 -10.19
CA HIS A 66 -25.79 21.94 -11.15
C HIS A 66 -25.20 23.26 -11.61
N GLN A 67 -24.45 23.94 -10.74
CA GLN A 67 -23.77 25.18 -11.08
C GLN A 67 -22.59 25.49 -10.16
N ILE A 68 -21.60 26.18 -10.71
CA ILE A 68 -20.48 26.76 -9.97
C ILE A 68 -20.78 28.24 -9.77
N VAL A 69 -21.07 28.62 -8.52
CA VAL A 69 -21.46 29.98 -8.11
C VAL A 69 -20.27 30.93 -8.22
N SER A 70 -19.08 30.48 -7.80
CA SER A 70 -17.84 31.24 -7.89
C SER A 70 -16.61 30.33 -7.77
N GLY A 71 -15.44 30.85 -8.11
CA GLY A 71 -14.17 30.14 -8.02
C GLY A 71 -13.74 29.51 -9.34
N ARG A 72 -13.02 28.39 -9.28
CA ARG A 72 -12.52 27.69 -10.46
C ARG A 72 -13.54 26.69 -11.02
N SER A 73 -13.38 26.36 -12.30
CA SER A 73 -14.09 25.25 -12.93
C SER A 73 -13.76 23.93 -12.23
N VAL A 74 -14.78 23.10 -12.02
CA VAL A 74 -14.68 21.74 -11.47
C VAL A 74 -15.50 20.78 -12.34
N PRO A 75 -15.24 19.46 -12.29
CA PRO A 75 -16.07 18.47 -12.97
C PRO A 75 -17.53 18.56 -12.52
N GLN A 76 -18.47 18.22 -13.41
CA GLN A 76 -19.90 18.26 -13.09
C GLN A 76 -20.29 17.23 -12.01
N LYS A 77 -19.54 16.15 -11.87
CA LYS A 77 -19.74 15.11 -10.86
C LYS A 77 -18.45 14.96 -10.05
N VAL A 78 -18.54 15.00 -8.73
CA VAL A 78 -17.37 14.93 -7.84
C VAL A 78 -17.66 14.09 -6.60
N ILE A 79 -16.61 13.54 -5.97
CA ILE A 79 -16.69 12.93 -4.65
C ILE A 79 -16.38 14.01 -3.60
N LEU A 80 -17.25 14.14 -2.60
CA LEU A 80 -17.05 15.00 -1.44
C LEU A 80 -16.56 14.17 -0.25
N VAL A 81 -15.54 14.65 0.45
CA VAL A 81 -15.19 14.22 1.81
C VAL A 81 -15.82 15.21 2.79
N LEU A 82 -16.65 14.70 3.69
CA LEU A 82 -17.52 15.48 4.58
C LEU A 82 -17.28 15.10 6.05
N PRO A 83 -17.37 16.06 6.98
CA PRO A 83 -17.40 15.82 8.43
C PRO A 83 -18.44 14.75 8.83
N GLY A 84 -18.00 13.63 9.41
CA GLY A 84 -18.89 12.59 9.92
C GLY A 84 -19.18 12.78 11.41
N PHE A 85 -18.19 12.48 12.25
CA PHE A 85 -18.23 12.79 13.68
C PHE A 85 -16.83 13.13 14.20
N PHE A 86 -16.77 13.93 15.26
CA PHE A 86 -15.53 14.29 15.96
C PHE A 86 -15.71 14.16 17.45
N SER A 87 -14.73 13.58 18.12
CA SER A 87 -14.85 13.19 19.53
C SER A 87 -16.16 12.43 19.78
N ARG A 88 -16.51 11.54 18.85
CA ARG A 88 -17.74 10.73 18.83
C ARG A 88 -19.05 11.53 18.80
N LYS A 89 -19.02 12.79 18.36
CA LYS A 89 -20.22 13.61 18.15
C LYS A 89 -20.42 13.86 16.67
N TYR A 90 -21.58 13.49 16.15
CA TYR A 90 -21.93 13.71 14.74
C TYR A 90 -21.85 15.21 14.38
N ALA A 91 -21.22 15.47 13.24
CA ALA A 91 -21.22 16.78 12.60
C ALA A 91 -22.57 17.05 11.92
N ALA A 92 -22.83 18.29 11.50
CA ALA A 92 -24.09 18.65 10.88
C ALA A 92 -24.32 17.92 9.54
N GLU A 93 -23.23 17.68 8.82
CA GLU A 93 -23.18 17.04 7.51
C GLU A 93 -23.55 15.55 7.57
N ALA A 94 -23.41 14.90 8.73
CA ALA A 94 -23.80 13.50 8.93
C ALA A 94 -25.30 13.24 8.67
N GLY A 95 -26.12 14.30 8.66
CA GLY A 95 -27.55 14.22 8.36
C GLY A 95 -27.90 14.27 6.87
N LEU A 96 -26.93 14.44 5.97
CA LEU A 96 -27.16 14.54 4.53
C LEU A 96 -27.71 13.22 3.95
N LYS A 97 -28.63 13.36 3.01
CA LYS A 97 -29.31 12.24 2.33
C LYS A 97 -29.26 12.40 0.83
N VAL A 98 -29.43 11.27 0.14
CA VAL A 98 -29.64 11.26 -1.32
C VAL A 98 -30.86 12.13 -1.65
N GLY A 99 -30.70 13.02 -2.62
CA GLY A 99 -31.70 14.00 -3.04
C GLY A 99 -31.57 15.37 -2.38
N ASP A 100 -30.76 15.52 -1.32
CA ASP A 100 -30.52 16.82 -0.71
C ASP A 100 -29.83 17.75 -1.70
N LYS A 101 -30.33 18.97 -1.82
CA LYS A 101 -29.66 20.05 -2.55
C LYS A 101 -28.79 20.82 -1.57
N ILE A 102 -27.53 21.03 -1.92
CA ILE A 102 -26.57 21.71 -1.05
C ILE A 102 -25.83 22.83 -1.77
N THR A 103 -25.40 23.82 -0.99
CA THR A 103 -24.25 24.67 -1.30
C THR A 103 -23.03 24.10 -0.57
N ALA A 104 -21.87 24.07 -1.23
CA ALA A 104 -20.62 23.66 -0.61
C ALA A 104 -19.43 24.50 -1.10
N LYS A 105 -18.46 24.75 -0.21
CA LYS A 105 -17.12 25.26 -0.53
C LYS A 105 -16.21 24.06 -0.80
N LEU A 106 -15.80 23.87 -2.04
CA LEU A 106 -14.95 22.74 -2.46
C LEU A 106 -13.48 23.13 -2.47
N MET A 107 -12.65 22.26 -1.88
CA MET A 107 -11.18 22.30 -1.94
C MET A 107 -10.65 20.93 -2.38
N PRO A 108 -9.66 20.83 -3.29
CA PRO A 108 -9.09 19.55 -3.68
C PRO A 108 -8.60 18.75 -2.48
N PHE A 109 -9.03 17.50 -2.35
CA PHE A 109 -8.69 16.70 -1.17
C PHE A 109 -7.18 16.45 -1.05
N SER A 110 -6.46 16.38 -2.17
CA SER A 110 -5.00 16.26 -2.23
C SER A 110 -4.24 17.40 -1.53
N LEU A 111 -4.85 18.58 -1.46
CA LEU A 111 -4.30 19.78 -0.82
C LEU A 111 -4.62 19.86 0.68
N MET A 112 -5.44 18.95 1.23
CA MET A 112 -5.75 18.95 2.65
C MET A 112 -4.52 18.58 3.50
N PRO A 113 -4.43 19.10 4.74
CA PRO A 113 -3.36 18.72 5.67
C PRO A 113 -3.42 17.23 6.04
N ALA A 114 -2.28 16.68 6.46
CA ALA A 114 -2.12 15.24 6.73
C ALA A 114 -3.12 14.72 7.77
N ASN A 115 -3.39 15.49 8.83
CA ASN A 115 -4.38 15.12 9.85
C ASN A 115 -5.78 14.89 9.27
N VAL A 116 -6.19 15.63 8.22
CA VAL A 116 -7.46 15.39 7.52
C VAL A 116 -7.37 14.16 6.63
N LYS A 117 -6.30 14.03 5.85
CA LYS A 117 -6.11 12.92 4.89
C LYS A 117 -5.96 11.56 5.57
N GLU A 118 -5.36 11.53 6.76
CA GLU A 118 -5.08 10.32 7.53
C GLU A 118 -6.21 9.95 8.52
N THR A 119 -7.16 10.87 8.77
CA THR A 119 -8.35 10.57 9.57
C THR A 119 -9.18 9.48 8.89
N GLN A 120 -9.81 8.62 9.69
CA GLN A 120 -10.67 7.54 9.19
C GLN A 120 -11.77 8.12 8.28
N GLN A 121 -11.90 7.58 7.08
CA GLN A 121 -12.99 7.88 6.17
C GLN A 121 -13.96 6.71 6.09
N ALA A 122 -15.26 6.98 6.08
CA ALA A 122 -16.30 6.03 5.75
C ALA A 122 -16.62 6.22 4.25
N ASP A 123 -15.95 5.43 3.41
CA ASP A 123 -16.09 5.49 1.96
C ASP A 123 -16.72 4.20 1.41
N GLU A 124 -17.85 4.34 0.73
CA GLU A 124 -18.60 3.31 0.01
C GLU A 124 -18.86 3.74 -1.46
N ILE A 125 -18.18 4.78 -1.94
CA ILE A 125 -18.38 5.36 -3.27
C ILE A 125 -17.20 4.97 -4.18
N GLU A 126 -17.49 4.14 -5.18
CA GLU A 126 -16.48 3.48 -6.02
C GLU A 126 -16.34 4.13 -7.40
N ASP A 127 -16.23 5.45 -7.43
CA ASP A 127 -16.03 6.21 -8.67
C ASP A 127 -14.58 6.75 -8.68
N SER A 128 -13.61 5.87 -8.94
CA SER A 128 -12.17 6.20 -8.94
C SER A 128 -11.77 7.25 -9.97
N ASP A 129 -12.60 7.42 -11.01
CA ASP A 129 -12.38 8.38 -12.09
C ASP A 129 -12.78 9.80 -11.70
N LEU A 130 -13.50 9.97 -10.57
CA LEU A 130 -13.96 11.28 -10.13
C LEU A 130 -12.94 11.97 -9.23
N GLU A 131 -12.79 13.28 -9.44
CA GLU A 131 -11.99 14.10 -8.53
C GLU A 131 -12.62 14.16 -7.13
N ILE A 132 -11.75 14.04 -6.12
CA ILE A 132 -12.14 14.07 -4.70
C ILE A 132 -11.88 15.47 -4.14
N PHE A 133 -12.91 16.05 -3.53
CA PHE A 133 -12.88 17.35 -2.88
C PHE A 133 -13.23 17.22 -1.40
N PHE A 134 -12.53 17.96 -0.56
CA PHE A 134 -13.02 18.27 0.78
C PHE A 134 -14.10 19.34 0.68
N ALA A 135 -15.26 19.07 1.29
CA ALA A 135 -16.38 20.00 1.32
C ALA A 135 -16.43 20.70 2.68
N ASP A 136 -16.31 22.02 2.64
CA ASP A 136 -16.43 22.91 3.80
C ASP A 136 -17.68 23.80 3.64
N ASN A 137 -18.17 24.36 4.74
CA ASN A 137 -19.35 25.24 4.79
C ASN A 137 -20.56 24.67 4.02
N VAL A 138 -20.90 23.41 4.29
CA VAL A 138 -22.00 22.73 3.61
C VAL A 138 -23.33 23.16 4.20
N SER A 139 -24.26 23.60 3.35
CA SER A 139 -25.59 24.02 3.78
C SER A 139 -26.68 23.50 2.84
N ALA A 140 -27.73 22.90 3.40
CA ALA A 140 -28.90 22.50 2.64
C ALA A 140 -29.64 23.74 2.07
N ILE A 141 -30.08 23.63 0.82
CA ILE A 141 -30.85 24.66 0.12
C ILE A 141 -32.15 24.05 -0.41
N LYS A 142 -33.21 24.86 -0.55
CA LYS A 142 -34.49 24.39 -1.10
C LYS A 142 -34.43 24.30 -2.62
N ASP A 143 -33.86 25.32 -3.25
CA ASP A 143 -33.78 25.48 -4.69
C ASP A 143 -32.45 26.12 -5.08
N PHE A 144 -31.98 25.79 -6.28
CA PHE A 144 -30.78 26.39 -6.86
C PHE A 144 -31.02 27.86 -7.16
N LYS A 145 -30.11 28.73 -6.72
CA LYS A 145 -30.25 30.17 -6.94
C LYS A 145 -29.86 30.50 -8.38
N ALA A 146 -30.62 31.33 -9.07
CA ALA A 146 -30.21 31.77 -10.40
C ALA A 146 -28.90 32.59 -10.33
N VAL A 147 -27.81 32.06 -10.90
CA VAL A 147 -26.53 32.76 -11.02
C VAL A 147 -26.49 33.48 -12.37
N LYS A 148 -26.24 34.79 -12.37
CA LYS A 148 -26.25 35.61 -13.61
C LYS A 148 -25.20 35.17 -14.64
N LYS A 149 -24.07 34.64 -14.16
CA LYS A 149 -22.95 34.13 -14.97
C LYS A 149 -22.30 32.96 -14.23
N PRO A 150 -22.81 31.72 -14.35
CA PRO A 150 -22.18 30.57 -13.71
C PRO A 150 -20.78 30.37 -14.31
N VAL A 151 -19.83 29.96 -13.47
CA VAL A 151 -18.53 29.49 -13.97
C VAL A 151 -18.78 28.20 -14.76
N PRO A 152 -18.26 28.07 -15.99
CA PRO A 152 -18.49 26.86 -16.77
C PRO A 152 -17.89 25.67 -16.04
N PHE A 153 -18.54 24.51 -16.16
CA PHE A 153 -17.93 23.26 -15.73
C PHE A 153 -16.58 23.09 -16.40
N LEU A 154 -15.70 22.35 -15.73
CA LEU A 154 -14.56 21.79 -16.42
C LEU A 154 -15.17 20.82 -17.43
N VAL A 155 -15.30 21.28 -18.68
CA VAL A 155 -15.54 20.37 -19.79
C VAL A 155 -14.33 19.44 -19.71
N GLU A 156 -14.57 18.15 -19.50
CA GLU A 156 -13.59 17.16 -19.88
C GLU A 156 -13.36 17.41 -21.37
N GLU A 157 -12.39 18.27 -21.67
CA GLU A 157 -11.77 18.22 -22.95
C GLU A 157 -11.25 16.78 -22.99
N ASN A 158 -11.97 15.96 -23.75
CA ASN A 158 -11.39 15.05 -24.72
C ASN A 158 -10.41 15.79 -25.66
N SER A 159 -9.66 16.80 -25.17
CA SER A 159 -8.24 16.89 -25.39
C SER A 159 -7.76 15.45 -25.34
N LEU A 160 -7.64 14.86 -26.52
CA LEU A 160 -6.35 14.71 -27.16
C LEU A 160 -5.26 15.35 -26.30
N ARG A 161 -5.07 14.86 -25.06
CA ARG A 161 -3.89 15.12 -24.25
C ARG A 161 -2.81 14.74 -25.24
N PRO A 162 -2.03 15.71 -25.75
CA PRO A 162 -1.03 15.42 -26.79
C PRO A 162 -0.29 14.20 -26.28
N GLU A 163 -0.29 13.10 -27.05
CA GLU A 163 0.20 11.80 -26.59
C GLU A 163 1.53 12.03 -25.89
N LYS A 164 1.52 12.13 -24.55
CA LYS A 164 2.73 12.45 -23.80
C LYS A 164 3.55 11.19 -23.89
N ARG A 165 4.52 11.20 -24.81
CA ARG A 165 5.38 10.07 -25.14
C ARG A 165 5.99 9.53 -23.85
N LEU A 166 5.99 8.21 -23.71
CA LEU A 166 6.75 7.54 -22.66
C LEU A 166 8.21 7.98 -22.77
N PHE A 167 8.85 8.31 -21.66
CA PHE A 167 10.28 8.58 -21.66
C PHE A 167 11.01 7.28 -22.01
N SER A 168 11.92 7.36 -22.99
CA SER A 168 12.78 6.23 -23.32
C SER A 168 14.01 6.23 -22.43
N ILE A 169 14.32 5.09 -21.82
CA ILE A 169 15.62 4.87 -21.16
C ILE A 169 16.69 4.90 -22.25
N VAL A 170 17.68 5.77 -22.08
CA VAL A 170 18.78 5.89 -23.05
C VAL A 170 19.66 4.63 -23.04
N PRO A 171 20.27 4.24 -24.18
CA PRO A 171 21.07 3.01 -24.27
C PRO A 171 22.18 2.89 -23.23
N GLU A 172 22.79 4.02 -22.84
CA GLU A 172 23.85 4.07 -21.83
C GLU A 172 23.36 3.66 -20.45
N ASP A 173 22.15 4.07 -20.07
CA ASP A 173 21.55 3.71 -18.78
C ASP A 173 21.27 2.20 -18.72
N LYS A 174 20.80 1.60 -19.85
CA LYS A 174 20.61 0.15 -19.99
C LYS A 174 21.92 -0.62 -19.94
N ALA A 175 22.96 -0.11 -20.60
CA ALA A 175 24.29 -0.72 -20.59
C ALA A 175 24.90 -0.72 -19.17
N ALA A 176 24.80 0.39 -18.45
CA ALA A 176 25.25 0.50 -17.06
C ALA A 176 24.49 -0.45 -16.12
N ARG A 177 23.17 -0.61 -16.32
CA ARG A 177 22.36 -1.63 -15.62
C ARG A 177 22.88 -3.04 -15.92
N GLN A 178 23.12 -3.35 -17.19
CA GLN A 178 23.58 -4.67 -17.59
C GLN A 178 24.97 -4.99 -17.02
N GLU A 179 25.89 -4.02 -17.02
CA GLU A 179 27.20 -4.16 -16.39
C GLU A 179 27.06 -4.50 -14.90
N GLN A 180 26.16 -3.82 -14.20
CA GLN A 180 25.88 -4.07 -12.79
C GLN A 180 25.32 -5.47 -12.55
N ILE A 181 24.35 -5.92 -13.37
CA ILE A 181 23.81 -7.29 -13.31
C ILE A 181 24.93 -8.32 -13.50
N GLN A 182 25.81 -8.12 -14.50
CA GLN A 182 26.91 -9.04 -14.75
C GLN A 182 27.95 -9.06 -13.62
N LYS A 183 28.21 -7.92 -12.99
CA LYS A 183 29.06 -7.84 -11.80
C LYS A 183 28.49 -8.67 -10.66
N ASP A 184 27.22 -8.45 -10.31
CA ASP A 184 26.57 -9.15 -9.20
C ASP A 184 26.45 -10.66 -9.50
N LEU A 185 26.18 -11.04 -10.75
CA LEU A 185 26.13 -12.43 -11.18
C LEU A 185 27.49 -13.14 -11.05
N ARG A 186 28.60 -12.45 -11.38
CA ARG A 186 29.95 -12.99 -11.19
C ARG A 186 30.26 -13.23 -9.71
N GLU A 187 29.88 -12.30 -8.84
CA GLU A 187 30.08 -12.44 -7.39
C GLU A 187 29.33 -13.65 -6.82
N VAL A 188 28.06 -13.83 -7.21
CA VAL A 188 27.25 -14.99 -6.81
C VAL A 188 27.83 -16.31 -7.34
N LYS A 189 28.24 -16.36 -8.62
CA LYS A 189 28.87 -17.54 -9.21
C LYS A 189 30.21 -17.88 -8.54
N ALA A 190 31.01 -16.87 -8.21
CA ALA A 190 32.26 -17.06 -7.49
C ALA A 190 32.02 -17.62 -6.07
N ALA A 191 30.98 -17.14 -5.38
CA ALA A 191 30.59 -17.68 -4.08
C ALA A 191 30.21 -19.16 -4.17
N LEU A 192 29.35 -19.54 -5.13
CA LEU A 192 29.00 -20.93 -5.37
C LEU A 192 30.22 -21.81 -5.71
N SER A 193 31.14 -21.30 -6.54
CA SER A 193 32.34 -22.04 -6.94
C SER A 193 33.27 -22.34 -5.75
N ARG A 194 33.38 -21.43 -4.77
CA ARG A 194 34.18 -21.65 -3.55
C ARG A 194 33.64 -22.80 -2.69
N HIS A 195 32.36 -23.14 -2.83
CA HIS A 195 31.68 -24.24 -2.14
C HIS A 195 31.44 -25.47 -3.03
N GLY A 196 32.25 -25.63 -4.08
CA GLY A 196 32.21 -26.84 -4.90
C GLY A 196 31.08 -26.89 -5.93
N GLY A 197 30.37 -25.78 -6.18
CA GLY A 197 29.40 -25.68 -7.28
C GLY A 197 27.99 -26.18 -6.97
N ASP A 198 27.71 -26.58 -5.72
CA ASP A 198 26.49 -27.31 -5.36
C ASP A 198 25.77 -26.62 -4.18
N TRP A 199 24.57 -26.09 -4.45
CA TRP A 199 23.75 -25.37 -3.47
C TRP A 199 23.34 -26.25 -2.29
N ASP A 200 23.04 -27.52 -2.53
CA ASP A 200 22.49 -28.43 -1.52
C ASP A 200 23.61 -28.90 -0.58
N LYS A 201 24.81 -29.14 -1.12
CA LYS A 201 26.01 -29.43 -0.33
C LYS A 201 26.43 -28.23 0.51
N TRP A 202 26.46 -27.04 -0.07
CA TRP A 202 26.76 -25.81 0.69
C TRP A 202 25.69 -25.58 1.77
N TYR A 203 24.42 -25.75 1.46
CA TYR A 203 23.36 -25.63 2.45
C TYR A 203 23.52 -26.68 3.57
N SER A 204 23.86 -27.92 3.23
CA SER A 204 24.09 -29.00 4.18
C SER A 204 25.29 -28.75 5.10
N SER A 205 26.38 -28.17 4.58
CA SER A 205 27.59 -27.88 5.37
C SER A 205 27.36 -26.85 6.47
N LEU A 206 26.35 -25.99 6.32
CA LEU A 206 25.96 -24.98 7.31
C LEU A 206 25.08 -25.53 8.45
N LYS A 207 24.80 -26.84 8.52
CA LYS A 207 23.96 -27.42 9.58
C LYS A 207 24.47 -27.11 11.00
N PRO A 208 25.76 -27.28 11.35
CA PRO A 208 26.24 -26.97 12.69
C PRO A 208 26.02 -25.51 13.10
N PHE A 209 26.23 -24.58 12.17
CA PHE A 209 25.93 -23.16 12.37
C PHE A 209 24.45 -22.93 12.69
N ARG A 210 23.54 -23.52 11.89
CA ARG A 210 22.10 -23.38 12.10
C ARG A 210 21.63 -23.98 13.42
N ASP A 211 22.14 -25.16 13.79
CA ASP A 211 21.80 -25.81 15.05
C ASP A 211 22.19 -24.91 16.24
N ASN A 212 23.41 -24.35 16.22
CA ASN A 212 23.88 -23.42 17.25
C ASN A 212 23.05 -22.13 17.28
N TYR A 213 22.76 -21.55 16.12
CA TYR A 213 21.94 -20.34 16.05
C TYR A 213 20.54 -20.57 16.60
N ASN A 214 19.93 -21.71 16.30
CA ASN A 214 18.59 -22.04 16.76
C ASN A 214 18.47 -22.08 18.29
N VAL A 215 19.55 -22.43 19.01
CA VAL A 215 19.59 -22.34 20.48
C VAL A 215 19.43 -20.89 20.93
N THR A 216 20.18 -19.97 20.32
CA THR A 216 20.12 -18.53 20.66
C THR A 216 18.80 -17.88 20.27
N TYR A 217 18.25 -18.27 19.11
CA TYR A 217 16.93 -17.85 18.66
C TYR A 217 15.82 -18.32 19.61
N SER A 218 15.85 -19.60 19.99
CA SER A 218 14.87 -20.19 20.91
C SER A 218 14.94 -19.56 22.30
N ALA A 219 16.13 -19.17 22.74
CA ALA A 219 16.35 -18.43 23.98
C ALA A 219 15.95 -16.95 23.90
N LYS A 220 15.52 -16.47 22.71
CA LYS A 220 15.24 -15.06 22.42
C LYS A 220 16.39 -14.13 22.85
N ALA A 221 17.62 -14.59 22.60
CA ALA A 221 18.83 -13.89 23.03
C ALA A 221 18.87 -12.45 22.50
N SER A 222 19.23 -11.51 23.35
CA SER A 222 19.39 -10.09 23.03
C SER A 222 20.54 -9.49 23.82
N LYS A 223 21.16 -8.43 23.29
CA LYS A 223 22.23 -7.71 23.97
C LYS A 223 22.45 -6.33 23.37
N TRP A 224 23.01 -5.45 24.19
CA TRP A 224 23.68 -4.23 23.74
C TRP A 224 25.11 -4.56 23.30
N ILE A 225 25.53 -3.90 22.23
CA ILE A 225 26.94 -3.78 21.83
C ILE A 225 27.14 -2.29 21.58
N ASP A 226 27.93 -1.66 22.46
CA ASP A 226 28.04 -0.20 22.53
C ASP A 226 26.64 0.45 22.60
N ASP A 227 26.36 1.41 21.72
CA ASP A 227 25.09 2.12 21.63
C ASP A 227 24.06 1.43 20.71
N SER A 228 24.31 0.18 20.31
CA SER A 228 23.44 -0.55 19.37
C SER A 228 22.82 -1.78 20.04
N PHE A 229 21.52 -1.97 19.87
CA PHE A 229 20.80 -3.12 20.43
C PHE A 229 20.47 -4.16 19.38
N PHE A 230 20.63 -5.43 19.74
CA PHE A 230 20.40 -6.58 18.86
C PHE A 230 19.63 -7.68 19.59
N SER A 231 18.85 -8.46 18.85
CA SER A 231 18.37 -9.77 19.29
C SER A 231 18.42 -10.76 18.14
N ALA A 232 18.61 -12.05 18.41
CA ALA A 232 18.82 -13.05 17.37
C ALA A 232 17.70 -12.98 16.30
N GLY A 233 16.43 -13.08 16.68
CA GLY A 233 15.32 -13.04 15.71
C GLY A 233 15.44 -14.05 14.56
N TYR A 234 14.45 -14.00 13.68
CA TYR A 234 14.28 -15.05 12.70
C TYR A 234 15.42 -15.04 11.68
N LEU A 235 16.04 -16.21 11.51
CA LEU A 235 16.99 -16.49 10.44
C LEU A 235 16.36 -17.55 9.54
N ASP A 236 16.00 -17.16 8.32
CA ASP A 236 15.41 -18.09 7.37
C ASP A 236 16.43 -19.17 6.98
N ASN A 237 16.13 -20.39 7.36
CA ASN A 237 16.91 -21.58 7.09
C ASN A 237 16.13 -22.58 6.24
N SER A 238 15.23 -22.12 5.39
CA SER A 238 14.48 -22.97 4.47
C SER A 238 15.00 -22.85 3.03
N ASN A 239 14.36 -23.57 2.11
CA ASN A 239 14.42 -23.20 0.69
C ASN A 239 13.64 -21.90 0.53
N ILE A 240 14.36 -20.79 0.49
CA ILE A 240 13.78 -19.48 0.80
C ILE A 240 12.89 -18.90 -0.29
N TYR A 241 12.77 -19.56 -1.44
CA TYR A 241 11.99 -19.04 -2.55
C TYR A 241 11.32 -20.13 -3.37
N SER A 242 10.22 -19.74 -4.03
CA SER A 242 9.53 -20.56 -5.01
C SER A 242 10.03 -20.21 -6.43
N PRO A 243 10.23 -21.18 -7.33
CA PRO A 243 10.46 -20.89 -8.75
C PRO A 243 9.38 -20.00 -9.38
N ASP A 244 8.15 -20.07 -8.88
CA ASP A 244 7.05 -19.23 -9.38
C ASP A 244 7.19 -17.76 -8.94
N PHE A 245 7.92 -17.48 -7.85
CA PHE A 245 8.33 -16.11 -7.51
C PHE A 245 9.19 -15.52 -8.63
N VAL A 246 10.25 -16.23 -9.04
CA VAL A 246 11.14 -15.79 -10.14
C VAL A 246 10.35 -15.54 -11.42
N LYS A 247 9.48 -16.47 -11.83
CA LYS A 247 8.61 -16.30 -13.02
C LYS A 247 7.73 -15.06 -12.92
N SER A 248 7.09 -14.85 -11.76
CA SER A 248 6.19 -13.71 -11.55
C SER A 248 6.93 -12.36 -11.54
N VAL A 249 8.17 -12.32 -11.03
CA VAL A 249 9.05 -11.15 -11.09
C VAL A 249 9.46 -10.85 -12.54
N VAL A 250 9.81 -11.88 -13.32
CA VAL A 250 10.13 -11.70 -14.74
C VAL A 250 8.94 -11.14 -15.51
N ALA A 251 7.72 -11.60 -15.21
CA ALA A 251 6.50 -11.03 -15.78
C ALA A 251 6.33 -9.55 -15.44
N LEU A 252 6.54 -9.16 -14.16
CA LEU A 252 6.54 -7.76 -13.75
C LEU A 252 7.63 -6.95 -14.49
N LYS A 253 8.86 -7.48 -14.59
CA LYS A 253 9.96 -6.83 -15.32
C LYS A 253 9.58 -6.58 -16.77
N ASN A 254 9.02 -7.56 -17.46
CA ASN A 254 8.63 -7.43 -18.87
C ASN A 254 7.49 -6.41 -19.05
N TYR A 255 6.52 -6.39 -18.12
CA TYR A 255 5.45 -5.39 -18.11
C TYR A 255 5.96 -3.96 -17.97
N LEU A 256 6.95 -3.75 -17.10
CA LEU A 256 7.60 -2.44 -16.90
C LEU A 256 8.50 -2.08 -18.09
N ALA A 257 9.28 -3.03 -18.60
CA ALA A 257 10.18 -2.83 -19.73
C ALA A 257 9.42 -2.43 -21.01
N ALA A 258 8.23 -2.99 -21.25
CA ALA A 258 7.33 -2.60 -22.33
C ALA A 258 6.92 -1.12 -22.27
N ARG A 259 7.08 -0.48 -21.11
CA ARG A 259 6.79 0.93 -20.84
C ARG A 259 8.06 1.76 -20.63
N ASN A 260 9.23 1.22 -20.97
CA ASN A 260 10.54 1.83 -20.73
C ASN A 260 10.78 2.15 -19.25
N VAL A 261 10.39 1.26 -18.35
CA VAL A 261 10.69 1.35 -16.92
C VAL A 261 11.55 0.15 -16.52
N ASP A 262 12.73 0.40 -15.97
CA ASP A 262 13.57 -0.66 -15.41
C ASP A 262 13.03 -1.11 -14.04
N LEU A 263 13.20 -2.39 -13.72
CA LEU A 263 12.93 -2.94 -12.39
C LEU A 263 14.25 -3.18 -11.64
N ILE A 264 14.35 -2.66 -10.42
CA ILE A 264 15.38 -2.99 -9.44
C ILE A 264 14.73 -3.59 -8.20
N LEU A 265 15.09 -4.83 -7.88
CA LEU A 265 14.64 -5.49 -6.66
C LEU A 265 15.60 -5.25 -5.50
N VAL A 266 15.05 -5.18 -4.29
CA VAL A 266 15.81 -5.26 -3.05
C VAL A 266 15.07 -6.16 -2.08
N ARG A 267 15.73 -7.22 -1.60
CA ARG A 267 15.16 -7.99 -0.49
C ARG A 267 15.54 -7.29 0.81
N VAL A 268 14.55 -6.87 1.60
CA VAL A 268 14.81 -6.47 2.98
C VAL A 268 15.21 -7.75 3.73
N PRO A 269 16.39 -7.84 4.36
CA PRO A 269 16.77 -9.06 5.06
C PRO A 269 15.90 -9.29 6.31
N ASN A 270 15.92 -10.51 6.85
CA ASN A 270 15.47 -10.74 8.21
C ASN A 270 16.52 -10.26 9.22
N LYS A 271 16.06 -9.95 10.42
CA LYS A 271 16.87 -9.57 11.57
C LYS A 271 18.05 -10.52 11.80
N GLY A 272 17.77 -11.82 11.87
CA GLY A 272 18.78 -12.85 12.08
C GLY A 272 19.83 -12.92 10.99
N GLU A 273 19.54 -12.52 9.74
CA GLU A 273 20.53 -12.48 8.66
C GLU A 273 21.57 -11.36 8.86
N VAL A 274 21.22 -10.34 9.63
CA VAL A 274 22.02 -9.14 9.88
C VAL A 274 22.83 -9.25 11.16
N ASP A 275 22.37 -10.03 12.15
CA ASP A 275 22.99 -10.08 13.48
C ASP A 275 23.39 -11.48 13.96
N TYR A 276 23.23 -12.55 13.17
CA TYR A 276 23.56 -13.90 13.63
C TYR A 276 24.98 -14.03 14.19
N ASP A 277 25.94 -13.31 13.62
CA ASP A 277 27.35 -13.35 13.99
C ASP A 277 27.65 -12.73 15.36
N LEU A 278 26.67 -12.05 15.93
CA LEU A 278 26.72 -11.57 17.31
C LEU A 278 26.32 -12.67 18.31
N PHE A 279 25.64 -13.73 17.88
CA PHE A 279 25.05 -14.74 18.75
C PHE A 279 25.65 -16.13 18.59
N THR A 280 26.26 -16.44 17.44
CA THR A 280 26.82 -17.77 17.17
C THR A 280 28.11 -17.67 16.34
N PRO A 281 29.04 -18.65 16.42
CA PRO A 281 30.18 -18.73 15.50
C PRO A 281 29.74 -18.68 14.04
N VAL A 282 30.47 -17.93 13.22
CA VAL A 282 30.07 -17.61 11.83
C VAL A 282 30.61 -18.61 10.82
N PRO A 283 29.90 -18.82 9.69
CA PRO A 283 30.52 -19.36 8.48
C PRO A 283 31.60 -18.42 7.94
N ASP A 284 32.69 -18.98 7.39
CA ASP A 284 33.86 -18.22 6.92
C ASP A 284 33.55 -17.12 5.90
N ASP A 285 32.52 -17.34 5.07
CA ASP A 285 32.10 -16.41 4.02
C ASP A 285 30.92 -15.51 4.44
N HIS A 286 30.48 -15.62 5.68
CA HIS A 286 29.34 -14.92 6.24
C HIS A 286 28.02 -15.13 5.46
N VAL A 287 27.86 -16.25 4.76
CA VAL A 287 26.60 -16.64 4.12
C VAL A 287 25.83 -17.59 5.03
N SER A 288 24.68 -17.16 5.54
CA SER A 288 23.82 -17.98 6.41
C SER A 288 22.86 -18.89 5.65
N ASN A 289 22.48 -18.52 4.42
CA ASN A 289 21.60 -19.32 3.58
C ASN A 289 21.96 -19.18 2.08
N PRO A 290 22.57 -20.21 1.45
CA PRO A 290 22.97 -20.15 0.06
C PRO A 290 21.81 -20.19 -0.94
N TYR A 291 20.61 -20.65 -0.55
CA TYR A 291 19.43 -20.55 -1.43
C TYR A 291 19.01 -19.11 -1.72
N LEU A 292 19.43 -18.15 -0.87
CA LEU A 292 19.30 -16.73 -1.17
C LEU A 292 20.08 -16.33 -2.41
N LEU A 293 21.33 -16.77 -2.47
CA LEU A 293 22.21 -16.50 -3.59
C LEU A 293 21.74 -17.26 -4.85
N LYS A 294 21.15 -18.45 -4.69
CA LYS A 294 20.48 -19.16 -5.79
C LYS A 294 19.34 -18.34 -6.40
N MET A 295 18.44 -17.79 -5.57
CA MET A 295 17.38 -16.89 -6.03
C MET A 295 17.95 -15.67 -6.76
N TYR A 296 18.99 -15.03 -6.20
CA TYR A 296 19.64 -13.88 -6.83
C TYR A 296 20.23 -14.25 -8.18
N LYS A 297 20.91 -15.39 -8.29
CA LYS A 297 21.45 -15.90 -9.55
C LYS A 297 20.35 -16.07 -10.60
N GLU A 298 19.24 -16.71 -10.26
CA GLU A 298 18.14 -16.97 -11.20
C GLU A 298 17.47 -15.68 -11.67
N LEU A 299 17.31 -14.69 -10.78
CA LEU A 299 16.81 -13.36 -11.14
C LEU A 299 17.78 -12.62 -12.08
N LEU A 300 19.08 -12.58 -11.74
CA LEU A 300 20.11 -11.93 -12.55
C LEU A 300 20.27 -12.58 -13.92
N GLU A 301 20.19 -13.92 -14.01
CA GLU A 301 20.20 -14.67 -15.28
C GLU A 301 18.96 -14.40 -16.13
N ALA A 302 17.82 -14.06 -15.50
CA ALA A 302 16.60 -13.63 -16.19
C ALA A 302 16.56 -12.12 -16.50
N ASP A 303 17.71 -11.43 -16.39
CA ASP A 303 17.83 -9.98 -16.61
C ASP A 303 16.90 -9.18 -15.66
N VAL A 304 16.82 -9.62 -14.41
CA VAL A 304 16.21 -8.87 -13.31
C VAL A 304 17.32 -8.43 -12.37
N GLU A 305 17.50 -7.11 -12.24
CA GLU A 305 18.46 -6.57 -11.29
C GLU A 305 17.94 -6.76 -9.86
N ILE A 306 18.78 -7.32 -9.00
CA ILE A 306 18.54 -7.41 -7.56
C ILE A 306 19.80 -6.99 -6.81
N VAL A 307 19.64 -6.14 -5.81
CA VAL A 307 20.77 -5.68 -4.98
C VAL A 307 21.24 -6.80 -4.06
N THR A 308 22.42 -7.36 -4.32
CA THR A 308 22.93 -8.58 -3.67
C THR A 308 23.71 -8.32 -2.37
N ASN A 309 24.09 -7.08 -2.09
CA ASN A 309 25.04 -6.72 -1.03
C ASN A 309 24.38 -6.06 0.22
N ILE A 310 23.05 -6.05 0.32
CA ILE A 310 22.34 -5.45 1.47
C ILE A 310 22.79 -6.07 2.81
N ILE A 311 22.87 -7.40 2.90
CA ILE A 311 23.26 -8.09 4.16
C ILE A 311 24.70 -7.74 4.58
N PRO A 312 25.73 -7.86 3.72
CA PRO A 312 27.08 -7.41 4.04
C PRO A 312 27.14 -5.93 4.48
N LYS A 313 26.44 -5.04 3.78
CA LYS A 313 26.42 -3.61 4.08
C LYS A 313 25.72 -3.29 5.39
N ALA A 314 24.64 -3.99 5.69
CA ALA A 314 23.95 -3.90 6.98
C ALA A 314 24.88 -4.30 8.12
N LYS A 315 25.64 -5.39 7.98
CA LYS A 315 26.63 -5.82 8.98
C LYS A 315 27.76 -4.82 9.18
N GLU A 316 28.27 -4.22 8.11
CA GLU A 316 29.29 -3.17 8.15
C GLU A 316 28.82 -1.93 8.93
N LYS A 317 27.54 -1.57 8.78
CA LYS A 317 26.97 -0.32 9.31
C LYS A 317 26.17 -0.49 10.61
N ARG A 318 25.87 -1.71 11.06
CA ARG A 318 24.92 -1.93 12.16
C ARG A 318 25.31 -1.32 13.51
N LEU A 319 26.59 -1.02 13.74
CA LEU A 319 27.05 -0.34 14.96
C LEU A 319 27.03 1.20 14.83
N LYS A 320 26.73 1.73 13.64
CA LYS A 320 26.58 3.18 13.39
C LYS A 320 25.15 3.68 13.69
N PHE A 321 24.23 2.75 13.93
CA PHE A 321 22.82 3.03 14.17
C PHE A 321 22.41 2.36 15.47
N PRO A 322 21.65 3.03 16.34
CA PRO A 322 21.17 2.38 17.56
C PRO A 322 20.34 1.12 17.29
N LEU A 323 19.59 1.11 16.18
CA LEU A 323 18.73 0.00 15.77
C LEU A 323 18.77 -0.21 14.24
N MET A 324 18.97 -1.46 13.83
CA MET A 324 18.70 -1.92 12.45
C MET A 324 17.24 -2.33 12.25
N TYR A 325 16.63 -2.90 13.29
CA TYR A 325 15.23 -3.33 13.35
C TYR A 325 14.61 -2.85 14.65
N TRP A 326 13.28 -2.89 14.72
CA TRP A 326 12.59 -2.63 15.99
C TRP A 326 12.66 -3.83 16.93
N TYR A 327 13.80 -3.97 17.61
CA TYR A 327 14.14 -5.10 18.48
C TYR A 327 13.37 -5.17 19.81
N GLN A 328 12.54 -4.17 20.11
CA GLN A 328 11.72 -4.09 21.33
C GLN A 328 10.68 -5.20 21.43
N ASP A 329 10.21 -5.67 20.27
CA ASP A 329 9.43 -6.88 20.14
C ASP A 329 10.26 -7.90 19.35
N PHE A 330 10.48 -9.06 19.94
CA PHE A 330 11.32 -10.09 19.33
C PHE A 330 10.80 -10.55 17.96
N GLU A 331 9.47 -10.59 17.80
CA GLU A 331 8.79 -11.03 16.58
C GLU A 331 8.66 -9.89 15.54
N GLN A 332 8.94 -8.65 15.95
CA GLN A 332 8.89 -7.51 15.06
C GLN A 332 10.06 -7.53 14.09
N ASN A 333 9.75 -7.51 12.79
CA ASN A 333 10.72 -7.61 11.69
C ASN A 333 10.75 -6.38 10.79
N HIS A 334 9.97 -5.33 11.10
CA HIS A 334 10.04 -4.07 10.36
C HIS A 334 11.42 -3.42 10.54
N PRO A 335 12.00 -2.84 9.46
CA PRO A 335 13.28 -2.16 9.55
C PRO A 335 13.15 -0.91 10.42
N ALA A 336 14.18 -0.65 11.23
CA ALA A 336 14.38 0.64 11.88
C ALA A 336 15.26 1.53 10.98
N GLU A 337 15.76 2.64 11.52
CA GLU A 337 16.52 3.63 10.76
C GLU A 337 17.71 2.99 10.02
N GLY A 338 18.52 2.19 10.71
CA GLY A 338 19.77 1.70 10.14
C GLY A 338 19.58 0.82 8.90
N MET A 339 18.57 -0.05 8.90
CA MET A 339 18.27 -0.89 7.73
C MET A 339 17.65 -0.08 6.60
N ALA A 340 16.73 0.85 6.91
CA ALA A 340 16.15 1.73 5.91
C ALA A 340 17.24 2.61 5.25
N TRP A 341 18.24 3.07 6.01
CA TRP A 341 19.37 3.82 5.48
C TRP A 341 20.23 2.99 4.53
N VAL A 342 20.63 1.79 4.95
CA VAL A 342 21.46 0.89 4.12
C VAL A 342 20.79 0.61 2.78
N ILE A 343 19.48 0.31 2.78
CA ILE A 343 18.74 0.06 1.55
C ILE A 343 18.67 1.31 0.67
N ALA A 344 18.39 2.47 1.27
CA ALA A 344 18.31 3.72 0.53
C ALA A 344 19.65 4.13 -0.09
N GLU A 345 20.78 3.90 0.59
CA GLU A 345 22.12 4.16 0.06
C GLU A 345 22.42 3.29 -1.16
N GLU A 346 22.23 1.97 -1.06
CA GLU A 346 22.50 1.05 -2.17
C GLU A 346 21.58 1.32 -3.35
N LEU A 347 20.30 1.61 -3.11
CA LEU A 347 19.37 2.04 -4.16
C LEU A 347 19.81 3.36 -4.80
N SER A 348 20.16 4.36 -4.00
CA SER A 348 20.60 5.67 -4.50
C SER A 348 21.85 5.55 -5.38
N ASP A 349 22.76 4.64 -5.05
CA ASP A 349 23.92 4.33 -5.87
C ASP A 349 23.54 3.72 -7.22
N ARG A 350 22.56 2.79 -7.26
CA ARG A 350 22.01 2.29 -8.54
C ARG A 350 21.36 3.41 -9.35
N LEU A 351 20.58 4.28 -8.69
CA LEU A 351 19.80 5.33 -9.34
C LEU A 351 20.68 6.40 -10.03
N LYS A 352 21.92 6.62 -9.57
CA LYS A 352 22.87 7.58 -10.18
C LYS A 352 23.18 7.29 -11.65
N ARG A 353 23.01 6.04 -12.11
CA ARG A 353 23.27 5.67 -13.51
C ARG A 353 22.22 6.19 -14.50
N TYR A 354 21.03 6.61 -14.04
CA TYR A 354 19.98 7.09 -14.93
C TYR A 354 20.18 8.56 -15.29
N SER A 355 20.36 8.83 -16.58
CA SER A 355 20.49 10.16 -17.18
C SER A 355 19.37 11.12 -16.74
N ARG A 356 18.12 10.65 -16.76
CA ARG A 356 16.95 11.44 -16.33
C ARG A 356 17.09 11.89 -14.88
N ILE A 357 17.45 10.99 -13.98
CA ILE A 357 17.65 11.30 -12.56
C ILE A 357 18.79 12.29 -12.39
N ARG A 358 19.92 12.12 -13.10
CA ARG A 358 21.06 13.06 -13.05
C ARG A 358 20.68 14.46 -13.55
N SER A 359 19.84 14.55 -14.58
CA SER A 359 19.47 15.82 -15.23
C SER A 359 18.49 16.68 -14.43
N LEU A 360 17.77 16.11 -13.45
CA LEU A 360 16.81 16.86 -12.66
C LEU A 360 17.49 17.86 -11.72
N PRO A 361 16.90 19.04 -11.50
CA PRO A 361 17.31 19.94 -10.43
C PRO A 361 17.29 19.21 -9.08
N LYS A 362 18.42 19.23 -8.38
CA LYS A 362 18.57 18.55 -7.10
C LYS A 362 18.11 19.47 -5.98
N LYS A 363 17.09 19.04 -5.25
CA LYS A 363 16.72 19.68 -3.99
C LYS A 363 17.74 19.29 -2.93
N LYS A 364 18.09 20.25 -2.07
CA LYS A 364 18.85 19.96 -0.86
C LYS A 364 17.86 19.64 0.24
N TYR A 365 18.20 18.66 1.05
CA TYR A 365 17.46 18.29 2.24
C TYR A 365 18.44 18.31 3.40
N SER A 366 17.93 18.50 4.61
CA SER A 366 18.72 18.37 5.82
C SER A 366 18.21 17.21 6.67
N ILE A 367 19.00 16.83 7.68
CA ILE A 367 18.63 15.79 8.63
C ILE A 367 18.21 16.46 9.94
N GLY A 368 16.99 16.16 10.37
CA GLY A 368 16.49 16.47 11.71
C GLY A 368 16.40 15.21 12.58
N SER A 369 15.73 15.33 13.71
CA SER A 369 15.44 14.23 14.62
C SER A 369 13.95 14.10 14.91
N ALA A 370 13.46 12.87 14.98
CA ALA A 370 12.12 12.54 15.45
C ALA A 370 12.21 11.36 16.44
N SER A 371 11.06 10.95 16.99
CA SER A 371 10.98 9.75 17.82
C SER A 371 9.70 8.97 17.53
N THR A 372 9.59 7.77 18.08
CA THR A 372 8.38 6.93 18.04
C THR A 372 7.24 7.45 18.92
N ALA A 373 7.41 8.57 19.64
CA ALA A 373 6.33 9.21 20.38
C ALA A 373 5.16 9.53 19.43
N GLU A 374 3.94 9.22 19.84
CA GLU A 374 2.71 9.45 19.06
C GLU A 374 2.65 8.73 17.70
N ASP A 375 3.57 7.77 17.45
CA ASP A 375 3.52 6.89 16.28
C ASP A 375 2.75 5.60 16.60
N TRP A 376 2.34 4.85 15.58
CA TRP A 376 1.55 3.61 15.73
C TRP A 376 2.26 2.52 16.56
N ILE A 377 3.58 2.64 16.71
CA ILE A 377 4.43 1.67 17.41
C ILE A 377 4.67 2.05 18.87
N GLY A 378 4.88 3.33 19.19
CA GLY A 378 5.15 3.81 20.55
C GLY A 378 6.33 3.15 21.27
N PHE A 379 7.32 2.60 20.56
CA PHE A 379 8.42 1.85 21.18
C PHE A 379 9.38 2.71 21.99
N LYS A 380 9.76 2.21 23.17
CA LYS A 380 10.78 2.78 24.04
C LYS A 380 12.11 2.05 23.90
N TRP A 381 13.18 2.62 24.42
CA TRP A 381 14.47 1.94 24.40
C TRP A 381 14.48 0.68 25.28
N PRO A 382 15.19 -0.39 24.88
CA PRO A 382 15.47 -1.52 25.75
C PRO A 382 16.26 -1.10 26.99
N THR A 383 16.11 -1.84 28.10
CA THR A 383 16.90 -1.61 29.31
C THR A 383 18.35 -2.03 29.13
N GLY A 384 19.24 -1.54 29.99
CA GLY A 384 20.63 -2.04 30.08
C GLY A 384 21.67 -1.27 29.26
N ASN A 385 21.35 -0.09 28.74
CA ASN A 385 22.32 0.83 28.13
C ASN A 385 22.40 2.15 28.94
N PRO A 386 23.59 2.67 29.26
CA PRO A 386 23.74 3.87 30.08
C PRO A 386 23.38 5.19 29.34
N LYS A 387 23.34 5.18 28.02
CA LYS A 387 22.99 6.33 27.16
C LYS A 387 21.49 6.45 26.91
N PHE A 388 20.77 5.34 26.87
CA PHE A 388 19.35 5.30 26.53
C PHE A 388 18.50 4.90 27.72
N SER A 389 17.55 5.75 28.11
CA SER A 389 16.57 5.43 29.15
C SER A 389 15.43 4.59 28.57
N SER A 390 15.02 3.54 29.27
CA SER A 390 13.84 2.75 28.91
C SER A 390 12.52 3.50 29.08
N ASP A 391 12.54 4.70 29.67
CA ASP A 391 11.40 5.58 29.74
C ASP A 391 11.24 6.45 28.49
N ASP A 392 12.30 6.62 27.72
CA ASP A 392 12.35 7.46 26.52
C ASP A 392 11.89 6.70 25.27
N TYR A 393 11.21 7.41 24.38
CA TYR A 393 10.86 6.93 23.05
C TYR A 393 12.11 6.81 22.18
N VAL A 394 12.10 5.82 21.29
CA VAL A 394 13.20 5.59 20.37
C VAL A 394 13.30 6.72 19.36
N GLY A 395 14.45 7.39 19.34
CA GLY A 395 14.77 8.45 18.39
C GLY A 395 15.29 7.91 17.06
N PHE A 396 15.03 8.64 15.98
CA PHE A 396 15.57 8.36 14.64
C PHE A 396 15.73 9.64 13.81
N SER A 397 16.59 9.58 12.80
CA SER A 397 16.79 10.70 11.85
C SER A 397 15.56 10.92 10.96
N THR A 398 15.25 12.18 10.67
CA THR A 398 14.22 12.58 9.70
C THR A 398 14.82 13.40 8.57
N VAL A 399 14.32 13.22 7.35
CA VAL A 399 14.67 14.08 6.21
C VAL A 399 13.72 15.26 6.18
N ILE A 400 14.27 16.47 6.29
CA ILE A 400 13.52 17.73 6.33
C ILE A 400 13.80 18.59 5.09
N ASP A 401 12.77 19.28 4.62
CA ASP A 401 12.84 20.24 3.51
C ASP A 401 13.41 21.60 3.95
N ASP A 402 13.53 22.54 3.01
CA ASP A 402 14.05 23.88 3.27
C ASP A 402 13.18 24.72 4.22
N ASN A 403 11.93 24.28 4.49
CA ASN A 403 11.03 24.90 5.45
C ASN A 403 11.09 24.26 6.84
N GLY A 404 11.97 23.27 7.03
CA GLY A 404 12.08 22.51 8.27
C GLY A 404 10.97 21.47 8.47
N HIS A 405 10.17 21.17 7.44
CA HIS A 405 9.13 20.14 7.51
C HIS A 405 9.64 18.78 7.03
N PRO A 406 9.15 17.66 7.58
CA PRO A 406 9.45 16.35 7.04
C PRO A 406 9.13 16.24 5.55
N VAL A 407 10.03 15.63 4.77
CA VAL A 407 9.83 15.45 3.33
C VAL A 407 8.56 14.64 3.08
N THR A 408 7.62 15.23 2.36
CA THR A 408 6.35 14.56 2.04
C THR A 408 6.53 13.69 0.80
N ILE A 409 6.20 12.41 0.94
CA ILE A 409 6.17 11.44 -0.16
C ILE A 409 4.73 10.98 -0.33
N ASN A 410 4.16 11.30 -1.49
CA ASN A 410 2.78 10.99 -1.84
C ASN A 410 2.75 10.07 -3.05
N ARG A 411 1.62 9.40 -3.25
CA ARG A 411 1.30 8.71 -4.50
C ARG A 411 0.91 9.73 -5.58
N GLY A 412 1.27 9.44 -6.82
CA GLY A 412 0.93 10.28 -7.98
C GLY A 412 1.89 11.43 -8.21
N LEU A 413 3.08 11.43 -7.58
CA LEU A 413 4.10 12.44 -7.82
C LEU A 413 4.69 12.30 -9.23
N ASP A 414 5.03 13.41 -9.87
CA ASP A 414 5.75 13.38 -11.15
C ASP A 414 7.26 13.16 -10.93
N SER A 415 7.65 11.94 -10.58
CA SER A 415 9.04 11.54 -10.32
C SER A 415 9.55 10.50 -11.32
N PRO A 416 10.84 10.52 -11.71
CA PRO A 416 11.42 9.43 -12.51
C PRO A 416 11.60 8.12 -11.74
N VAL A 417 11.47 8.15 -10.41
CA VAL A 417 11.63 7.00 -9.52
C VAL A 417 10.29 6.65 -8.91
N LEU A 418 9.88 5.39 -9.08
CA LEU A 418 8.73 4.81 -8.37
C LEU A 418 9.24 3.82 -7.34
N VAL A 419 8.84 3.98 -6.07
CA VAL A 419 9.11 3.03 -4.99
C VAL A 419 7.86 2.21 -4.72
N LEU A 420 7.96 0.88 -4.87
CA LEU A 420 6.90 -0.08 -4.58
C LEU A 420 7.15 -0.81 -3.28
N GLY A 421 6.12 -1.11 -2.52
CA GLY A 421 6.24 -2.06 -1.41
C GLY A 421 5.12 -2.01 -0.38
N SER A 422 5.39 -2.60 0.78
CA SER A 422 4.45 -2.71 1.90
C SER A 422 4.72 -1.70 3.02
N SER A 423 4.35 -2.03 4.25
CA SER A 423 4.70 -1.24 5.43
C SER A 423 6.22 -1.15 5.66
N PHE A 424 7.01 -2.05 5.07
CA PHE A 424 8.47 -2.05 5.21
C PHE A 424 9.13 -0.85 4.56
N ILE A 425 8.62 -0.37 3.42
CA ILE A 425 9.16 0.83 2.78
C ILE A 425 8.80 2.11 3.52
N THR A 426 7.80 2.08 4.41
CA THR A 426 7.37 3.24 5.22
C THR A 426 7.96 3.28 6.62
N ALA A 427 8.72 2.26 7.02
CA ALA A 427 9.39 2.23 8.30
C ALA A 427 10.76 2.95 8.21
N PRO A 428 11.26 3.61 9.28
CA PRO A 428 10.62 3.87 10.58
C PRO A 428 9.26 4.58 10.57
N SER A 429 9.11 5.66 9.80
CA SER A 429 7.90 6.48 9.74
C SER A 429 7.92 7.38 8.52
N ILE A 430 7.06 7.10 7.54
CA ILE A 430 6.89 7.91 6.33
C ILE A 430 6.39 9.33 6.63
N ALA A 431 5.43 9.46 7.57
CA ALA A 431 4.85 10.75 7.97
C ALA A 431 5.88 11.67 8.63
N LYS A 432 6.87 11.09 9.30
CA LYS A 432 7.99 11.80 9.91
C LYS A 432 9.21 11.88 8.99
N GLY A 433 9.09 11.60 7.69
CA GLY A 433 10.22 11.72 6.75
C GLY A 433 11.39 10.76 7.04
N ALA A 434 11.12 9.64 7.70
CA ALA A 434 12.12 8.66 8.14
C ALA A 434 11.80 7.29 7.54
N SER A 435 12.06 7.12 6.26
CA SER A 435 11.73 5.90 5.52
C SER A 435 12.66 5.69 4.33
N ILE A 436 12.68 4.49 3.74
CA ILE A 436 13.49 4.21 2.54
C ILE A 436 13.32 5.29 1.44
N PRO A 437 12.10 5.66 1.00
CA PRO A 437 11.92 6.70 0.00
C PRO A 437 12.34 8.09 0.50
N SER A 438 12.17 8.43 1.79
CA SER A 438 12.63 9.71 2.36
C SER A 438 14.14 9.84 2.28
N TYR A 439 14.82 8.75 2.62
CA TYR A 439 16.27 8.60 2.58
C TYR A 439 16.82 8.63 1.16
N ILE A 440 16.12 8.04 0.17
CA ILE A 440 16.44 8.21 -1.25
C ILE A 440 16.33 9.69 -1.65
N ALA A 441 15.30 10.41 -1.18
CA ALA A 441 15.15 11.84 -1.49
C ALA A 441 16.34 12.67 -0.97
N TYR A 442 16.77 12.41 0.26
CA TYR A 442 17.97 13.04 0.84
C TYR A 442 19.24 12.76 0.03
N LEU A 443 19.49 11.50 -0.34
CA LEU A 443 20.73 11.09 -1.01
C LEU A 443 20.81 11.49 -2.48
N THR A 444 19.67 11.55 -3.17
CA THR A 444 19.62 11.80 -4.61
C THR A 444 19.16 13.21 -4.98
N GLY A 445 18.60 13.95 -4.03
CA GLY A 445 17.92 15.24 -4.24
C GLY A 445 16.62 15.13 -5.05
N VAL A 446 16.10 13.92 -5.25
CA VAL A 446 14.88 13.64 -6.03
C VAL A 446 13.87 12.90 -5.16
N VAL A 447 12.70 13.49 -4.96
CA VAL A 447 11.61 12.84 -4.23
C VAL A 447 11.04 11.71 -5.10
N PRO A 448 11.09 10.44 -4.67
CA PRO A 448 10.45 9.35 -5.40
C PRO A 448 8.92 9.47 -5.31
N ASP A 449 8.22 8.97 -6.33
CA ASP A 449 6.81 8.59 -6.19
C ASP A 449 6.71 7.27 -5.43
N MET A 450 5.56 7.01 -4.81
CA MET A 450 5.37 5.81 -4.01
C MET A 450 4.02 5.16 -4.29
N LEU A 451 4.04 3.85 -4.51
CA LEU A 451 2.86 3.00 -4.51
C LEU A 451 3.01 1.93 -3.42
N GLN A 452 2.19 2.06 -2.38
CA GLN A 452 2.30 1.24 -1.18
C GLN A 452 1.00 0.46 -0.93
N ARG A 453 1.11 -0.79 -0.48
CA ARG A 453 0.00 -1.53 0.13
C ARG A 453 0.45 -2.30 1.36
N ARG A 454 -0.15 -2.01 2.52
CA ARG A 454 0.13 -2.75 3.77
C ARG A 454 -0.13 -4.25 3.57
N ASP A 455 0.84 -5.08 3.99
CA ASP A 455 0.88 -6.53 3.79
C ASP A 455 0.72 -7.01 2.34
N GLY A 456 1.01 -6.14 1.38
CA GLY A 456 0.67 -6.31 -0.03
C GLY A 456 1.86 -6.41 -0.97
N ASP A 457 3.08 -6.69 -0.51
CA ASP A 457 4.25 -6.78 -1.42
C ASP A 457 4.02 -7.76 -2.58
N PHE A 458 3.48 -8.95 -2.31
CA PHE A 458 3.16 -9.89 -3.39
C PHE A 458 2.09 -9.39 -4.36
N MET A 459 1.38 -8.30 -4.03
CA MET A 459 0.33 -7.68 -4.84
C MET A 459 0.81 -6.58 -5.75
N MET A 460 2.07 -6.15 -5.63
CA MET A 460 2.61 -5.02 -6.37
C MET A 460 2.42 -5.12 -7.89
N PRO A 461 2.59 -6.28 -8.57
CA PRO A 461 2.33 -6.37 -10.01
C PRO A 461 0.88 -6.06 -10.39
N ARG A 462 -0.08 -6.55 -9.60
CA ARG A 462 -1.50 -6.28 -9.86
C ARG A 462 -1.83 -4.81 -9.65
N LEU A 463 -1.34 -4.22 -8.55
CA LEU A 463 -1.58 -2.81 -8.23
C LEU A 463 -1.03 -1.88 -9.29
N ILE A 464 0.24 -2.06 -9.68
CA ILE A 464 0.86 -1.20 -10.70
C ILE A 464 0.13 -1.30 -12.04
N ALA A 465 -0.45 -2.46 -12.36
CA ALA A 465 -1.28 -2.63 -13.54
C ALA A 465 -2.61 -1.86 -13.43
N GLN A 466 -3.25 -1.91 -12.26
CA GLN A 466 -4.48 -1.16 -11.97
C GLN A 466 -4.27 0.37 -12.02
N GLU A 467 -3.12 0.88 -11.59
CA GLU A 467 -2.78 2.30 -11.76
C GLU A 467 -2.76 2.75 -13.24
N GLY A 468 -2.61 1.80 -14.16
CA GLY A 468 -2.60 2.03 -15.60
C GLY A 468 -1.35 2.72 -16.12
N GLU A 469 -1.28 2.91 -17.44
CA GLU A 469 -0.09 3.43 -18.13
C GLU A 469 0.29 4.85 -17.70
N ASP A 470 -0.69 5.65 -17.27
CA ASP A 470 -0.48 7.04 -16.86
C ASP A 470 0.44 7.14 -15.64
N SER A 471 0.33 6.20 -14.69
CA SER A 471 1.17 6.14 -13.49
C SER A 471 2.64 5.84 -13.78
N LEU A 472 2.93 5.21 -14.92
CA LEU A 472 4.27 4.80 -15.34
C LEU A 472 4.92 5.77 -16.32
N ARG A 473 4.15 6.72 -16.86
CA ARG A 473 4.54 7.55 -17.99
C ARG A 473 5.87 8.29 -17.83
N ASN A 474 6.11 8.79 -16.61
CA ASN A 474 7.28 9.60 -16.30
C ASN A 474 8.35 8.85 -15.50
N ARG A 475 8.16 7.54 -15.30
CA ARG A 475 9.11 6.69 -14.58
C ARG A 475 10.18 6.20 -15.55
N VAL A 476 11.42 6.14 -15.10
CA VAL A 476 12.50 5.42 -15.80
C VAL A 476 12.93 4.18 -15.02
N VAL A 477 12.62 4.15 -13.73
CA VAL A 477 12.99 3.06 -12.83
C VAL A 477 11.95 2.89 -11.74
N CYS A 478 11.65 1.63 -11.48
CA CYS A 478 10.81 1.13 -10.43
C CYS A 478 11.70 0.34 -9.46
N VAL A 479 11.77 0.79 -8.21
CA VAL A 479 12.50 0.10 -7.14
C VAL A 479 11.50 -0.62 -6.25
N PHE A 480 11.75 -1.89 -5.98
CA PHE A 480 10.83 -2.72 -5.19
C PHE A 480 11.57 -3.39 -4.03
N PRO A 481 11.70 -2.68 -2.88
CA PRO A 481 12.06 -3.30 -1.62
C PRO A 481 10.93 -4.21 -1.12
N PHE A 482 11.17 -5.51 -1.07
CA PHE A 482 10.18 -6.51 -0.66
C PHE A 482 10.58 -7.25 0.62
N VAL A 483 9.58 -7.63 1.41
CA VAL A 483 9.76 -8.43 2.63
C VAL A 483 10.23 -9.86 2.33
N PRO A 484 11.05 -10.47 3.21
CA PRO A 484 11.60 -11.82 3.01
C PRO A 484 10.59 -12.87 2.56
N TRP A 485 9.44 -12.93 3.24
CA TRP A 485 8.47 -14.02 3.07
C TRP A 485 7.77 -14.02 1.71
N VAL A 486 7.85 -12.93 0.94
CA VAL A 486 7.25 -12.86 -0.40
C VAL A 486 7.94 -13.81 -1.37
N ALA A 487 9.24 -14.07 -1.20
CA ALA A 487 9.98 -14.95 -2.08
C ALA A 487 9.43 -16.40 -2.07
N HIS A 488 8.76 -16.84 -1.00
CA HIS A 488 8.22 -18.20 -0.88
C HIS A 488 7.02 -18.50 -1.78
N LYS A 489 6.47 -17.50 -2.49
CA LYS A 489 5.30 -17.67 -3.35
C LYS A 489 5.38 -16.78 -4.59
N ALA A 490 4.57 -17.11 -5.60
CA ALA A 490 4.39 -16.22 -6.74
C ALA A 490 3.88 -14.84 -6.27
N LEU A 491 4.39 -13.78 -6.89
CA LEU A 491 3.67 -12.51 -6.92
C LEU A 491 2.35 -12.72 -7.66
N ALA A 492 1.36 -11.89 -7.36
CA ALA A 492 0.11 -11.95 -8.09
C ALA A 492 0.33 -11.67 -9.57
N GLN A 493 -0.48 -12.36 -10.36
CA GLN A 493 -0.44 -12.23 -11.80
C GLN A 493 -0.86 -10.81 -12.19
N LEU A 494 -0.22 -10.30 -13.23
CA LEU A 494 -0.73 -9.14 -13.93
C LEU A 494 -2.11 -9.51 -14.48
N PRO A 495 -3.14 -8.64 -14.36
CA PRO A 495 -4.43 -8.93 -14.96
C PRO A 495 -4.25 -9.13 -16.47
N ALA A 496 -5.01 -10.05 -17.06
CA ALA A 496 -4.89 -10.33 -18.50
C ALA A 496 -5.18 -9.09 -19.36
N PHE A 497 -6.04 -8.20 -18.88
CA PHE A 497 -6.41 -6.93 -19.51
C PHE A 497 -6.84 -5.93 -18.42
N ASP A 498 -6.96 -4.66 -18.79
CA ASP A 498 -7.44 -3.60 -17.91
C ASP A 498 -8.96 -3.73 -17.73
N THR A 499 -9.39 -4.24 -16.57
CA THR A 499 -10.81 -4.52 -16.26
C THR A 499 -11.64 -3.24 -16.08
N GLU A 500 -10.98 -2.11 -15.84
CA GLU A 500 -11.64 -0.82 -15.62
C GLU A 500 -11.93 -0.15 -16.95
N LYS A 501 -10.90 -0.07 -17.80
CA LYS A 501 -10.98 0.63 -19.10
C LYS A 501 -11.54 -0.22 -20.24
N SER A 502 -11.69 -1.53 -20.06
CA SER A 502 -12.31 -2.38 -21.07
C SER A 502 -13.82 -2.12 -21.17
N ALA A 503 -14.32 -1.99 -22.41
CA ALA A 503 -15.74 -1.93 -22.68
C ALA A 503 -16.40 -3.25 -22.28
N LYS A 504 -17.43 -3.18 -21.42
CA LYS A 504 -18.02 -4.34 -20.79
C LYS A 504 -19.54 -4.23 -20.69
N ALA A 505 -20.23 -5.34 -20.90
CA ALA A 505 -21.68 -5.47 -20.79
C ALA A 505 -22.03 -6.33 -19.58
N LEU A 506 -22.94 -5.87 -18.71
CA LEU A 506 -23.41 -6.69 -17.59
C LEU A 506 -24.19 -7.90 -18.13
N VAL A 507 -23.74 -9.10 -17.76
CA VAL A 507 -24.31 -10.36 -18.24
C VAL A 507 -25.16 -11.04 -17.16
N ALA A 508 -24.72 -10.96 -15.90
CA ALA A 508 -25.49 -11.44 -14.75
C ALA A 508 -25.11 -10.66 -13.50
N SER A 509 -26.03 -10.58 -12.55
CA SER A 509 -25.83 -10.00 -11.23
C SER A 509 -26.56 -10.85 -10.22
N TYR A 510 -25.86 -11.28 -9.18
CA TYR A 510 -26.40 -12.10 -8.10
C TYR A 510 -26.22 -11.36 -6.80
N SER A 511 -27.29 -11.15 -6.06
CA SER A 511 -27.28 -10.45 -4.77
C SER A 511 -28.41 -10.94 -3.90
N GLY A 512 -28.27 -10.79 -2.58
CA GLY A 512 -29.26 -11.25 -1.63
C GLY A 512 -29.59 -12.74 -1.78
N PRO A 513 -30.87 -13.18 -1.71
CA PRO A 513 -31.21 -14.61 -1.76
C PRO A 513 -30.71 -15.33 -3.02
N ASP A 514 -30.61 -14.63 -4.16
CA ASP A 514 -30.10 -15.22 -5.39
C ASP A 514 -28.62 -15.62 -5.26
N LEU A 515 -27.83 -14.89 -4.46
CA LEU A 515 -26.44 -15.19 -4.22
C LEU A 515 -26.26 -16.58 -3.57
N GLU A 516 -27.10 -16.91 -2.59
CA GLU A 516 -27.12 -18.22 -1.92
C GLU A 516 -27.42 -19.35 -2.90
N THR A 517 -28.31 -19.11 -3.88
CA THR A 517 -28.69 -20.14 -4.86
C THR A 517 -27.59 -20.45 -5.88
N VAL A 518 -26.67 -19.53 -6.13
CA VAL A 518 -25.65 -19.66 -7.19
C VAL A 518 -24.25 -19.95 -6.66
N LEU A 519 -23.97 -19.62 -5.40
CA LEU A 519 -22.70 -19.93 -4.75
C LEU A 519 -22.83 -21.27 -4.01
N HIS A 520 -22.29 -22.32 -4.61
CA HIS A 520 -22.30 -23.64 -4.00
C HIS A 520 -20.98 -23.86 -3.23
N PRO A 521 -21.02 -23.95 -1.90
CA PRO A 521 -19.81 -24.24 -1.14
C PRO A 521 -19.32 -25.65 -1.45
N ASP A 522 -18.01 -25.83 -1.57
CA ASP A 522 -17.41 -27.15 -1.74
C ASP A 522 -17.59 -27.93 -0.43
N ALA A 523 -18.43 -28.96 -0.45
CA ALA A 523 -18.83 -29.73 0.73
C ALA A 523 -17.65 -30.30 1.54
N GLY A 524 -16.48 -30.48 0.91
CA GLY A 524 -15.25 -30.92 1.59
C GLY A 524 -14.43 -29.82 2.27
N LYS A 525 -14.81 -28.54 2.12
CA LYS A 525 -14.01 -27.38 2.52
C LYS A 525 -14.83 -26.24 3.16
N ILE A 526 -15.91 -26.60 3.85
CA ILE A 526 -16.73 -25.60 4.55
C ILE A 526 -16.18 -25.43 5.97
N ASP A 527 -15.63 -24.25 6.26
CA ASP A 527 -15.37 -23.85 7.64
C ASP A 527 -16.71 -23.57 8.36
N PRO A 528 -16.93 -24.06 9.60
CA PRO A 528 -18.12 -23.75 10.39
C PRO A 528 -18.40 -22.25 10.61
N GLY A 529 -17.43 -21.36 10.34
CA GLY A 529 -17.62 -19.90 10.33
C GLY A 529 -18.37 -19.32 9.12
N PHE A 530 -18.82 -20.15 8.18
CA PHE A 530 -19.57 -19.77 6.99
C PHE A 530 -21.09 -19.74 7.24
N MET A 531 -21.76 -18.66 6.83
CA MET A 531 -23.23 -18.58 6.78
C MET A 531 -23.72 -17.53 5.78
N PHE A 532 -24.90 -17.74 5.21
CA PHE A 532 -25.64 -16.66 4.57
C PHE A 532 -26.47 -15.91 5.62
N SER A 533 -26.44 -14.58 5.57
CA SER A 533 -27.32 -13.75 6.38
C SER A 533 -28.76 -13.81 5.87
N LYS A 534 -29.69 -13.25 6.67
CA LYS A 534 -31.11 -13.19 6.30
C LYS A 534 -31.38 -12.38 5.03
N ASP A 535 -30.56 -11.38 4.75
CA ASP A 535 -30.61 -10.59 3.51
C ASP A 535 -29.85 -11.26 2.36
N GLY A 536 -29.25 -12.44 2.57
CA GLY A 536 -28.59 -13.27 1.56
C GLY A 536 -27.14 -12.89 1.26
N ALA A 537 -26.51 -12.04 2.08
CA ALA A 537 -25.08 -11.79 1.99
C ALA A 537 -24.31 -13.01 2.51
N LEU A 538 -23.18 -13.32 1.87
CA LEU A 538 -22.28 -14.36 2.31
C LEU A 538 -21.39 -13.81 3.43
N HIS A 539 -21.48 -14.38 4.63
CA HIS A 539 -20.62 -14.09 5.77
C HIS A 539 -19.61 -15.23 6.03
N LEU A 540 -18.35 -14.85 6.19
CA LEU A 540 -17.28 -15.72 6.64
C LEU A 540 -16.63 -15.10 7.89
N GLN A 541 -16.92 -15.69 9.05
CA GLN A 541 -16.37 -15.28 10.33
C GLN A 541 -15.22 -16.21 10.73
N PRO A 542 -14.06 -15.67 11.17
CA PRO A 542 -13.03 -16.48 11.81
C PRO A 542 -13.57 -17.25 13.01
N HIS A 543 -13.52 -18.58 12.98
CA HIS A 543 -14.08 -19.43 14.04
C HIS A 543 -13.37 -19.26 15.39
N ASN A 544 -12.08 -18.89 15.39
CA ASN A 544 -11.33 -18.55 16.59
C ASN A 544 -10.10 -17.69 16.25
N SER A 545 -9.44 -17.11 17.26
CA SER A 545 -8.22 -16.32 17.09
C SER A 545 -6.98 -17.16 16.72
N LYS A 546 -7.10 -18.49 16.61
CA LYS A 546 -5.97 -19.41 16.41
C LYS A 546 -5.79 -19.81 14.94
N SER A 547 -6.80 -19.75 14.08
CA SER A 547 -6.69 -20.10 12.67
C SER A 547 -7.47 -19.13 11.79
N ASN A 548 -6.97 -18.88 10.58
CA ASN A 548 -7.76 -18.20 9.55
C ASN A 548 -8.97 -19.08 9.22
N SER A 549 -10.09 -18.46 8.88
CA SER A 549 -11.22 -19.19 8.31
C SER A 549 -11.21 -19.08 6.81
N SER A 550 -11.58 -20.15 6.12
CA SER A 550 -11.63 -20.16 4.67
C SER A 550 -12.84 -20.90 4.15
N VAL A 551 -13.42 -20.39 3.07
CA VAL A 551 -14.46 -21.08 2.32
C VAL A 551 -14.08 -21.13 0.84
N THR A 552 -14.31 -22.29 0.22
CA THR A 552 -14.27 -22.43 -1.22
C THR A 552 -15.69 -22.54 -1.76
N PHE A 553 -16.06 -21.73 -2.74
CA PHE A 553 -17.34 -21.86 -3.44
C PHE A 553 -17.16 -21.90 -4.96
N GLN A 554 -18.15 -22.50 -5.62
CA GLN A 554 -18.23 -22.59 -7.06
C GLN A 554 -19.39 -21.77 -7.58
N LEU A 555 -19.18 -21.07 -8.70
CA LEU A 555 -20.22 -20.38 -9.46
C LEU A 555 -20.22 -20.92 -10.89
N LYS A 556 -21.35 -21.48 -11.32
CA LYS A 556 -21.53 -21.86 -12.71
C LYS A 556 -21.81 -20.62 -13.55
N LEU A 557 -20.98 -20.36 -14.55
CA LEU A 557 -21.13 -19.24 -15.46
C LEU A 557 -22.37 -19.42 -16.34
N PRO A 558 -23.18 -18.35 -16.55
CA PRO A 558 -24.29 -18.40 -17.49
C PRO A 558 -23.77 -18.49 -18.93
N GLU A 559 -24.52 -19.15 -19.81
CA GLU A 559 -24.11 -19.35 -21.22
C GLU A 559 -23.87 -18.03 -21.97
N SER A 560 -24.52 -16.96 -21.54
CA SER A 560 -24.34 -15.61 -22.08
C SER A 560 -22.91 -15.08 -21.93
N VAL A 561 -22.15 -15.50 -20.90
CA VAL A 561 -20.72 -15.13 -20.75
C VAL A 561 -19.89 -15.73 -21.88
N ARG A 562 -20.25 -16.92 -22.38
CA ARG A 562 -19.51 -17.62 -23.44
C ARG A 562 -19.60 -16.94 -24.81
N LYS A 563 -20.45 -15.93 -24.96
CA LYS A 563 -20.52 -15.09 -26.17
C LYS A 563 -19.34 -14.13 -26.27
N TYR A 564 -18.60 -13.93 -25.19
CA TYR A 564 -17.46 -13.02 -25.10
C TYR A 564 -16.16 -13.82 -25.04
N SER A 565 -15.09 -13.29 -25.63
CA SER A 565 -13.76 -13.89 -25.52
C SER A 565 -13.15 -13.67 -24.14
N HIS A 566 -13.62 -12.67 -23.39
CA HIS A 566 -13.15 -12.28 -22.07
C HIS A 566 -14.35 -11.90 -21.20
N PHE A 567 -14.20 -12.02 -19.89
CA PHE A 567 -15.20 -11.57 -18.94
C PHE A 567 -14.55 -11.05 -17.66
N VAL A 568 -15.30 -10.22 -16.93
CA VAL A 568 -14.93 -9.71 -15.61
C VAL A 568 -15.90 -10.27 -14.59
N VAL A 569 -15.37 -10.76 -13.48
CA VAL A 569 -16.12 -11.08 -12.27
C VAL A 569 -15.89 -9.95 -11.29
N SER A 570 -16.96 -9.40 -10.74
CA SER A 570 -16.90 -8.38 -9.71
C SER A 570 -17.52 -8.90 -8.43
N LEU A 571 -16.83 -8.73 -7.32
CA LEU A 571 -17.30 -9.11 -5.99
C LEU A 571 -17.63 -7.87 -5.19
N ASP A 572 -18.89 -7.71 -4.81
CA ASP A 572 -19.35 -6.63 -3.95
C ASP A 572 -19.13 -7.04 -2.49
N LEU A 573 -18.28 -6.31 -1.79
CA LEU A 573 -17.79 -6.58 -0.45
C LEU A 573 -18.14 -5.42 0.48
N SER A 574 -18.73 -5.68 1.63
CA SER A 574 -18.93 -4.67 2.68
C SER A 574 -17.87 -4.73 3.78
N SER A 575 -17.14 -5.84 3.87
CA SER A 575 -16.03 -5.99 4.81
C SER A 575 -14.85 -5.09 4.43
N LYS A 576 -14.39 -4.28 5.38
CA LYS A 576 -13.28 -3.31 5.23
C LYS A 576 -11.90 -3.90 5.54
N ASP A 577 -11.82 -5.21 5.80
CA ASP A 577 -10.67 -5.84 6.43
C ASP A 577 -9.90 -6.84 5.56
N PHE A 578 -8.87 -7.43 6.15
CA PHE A 578 -7.87 -8.27 5.51
C PHE A 578 -8.44 -9.60 5.04
N THR A 579 -8.93 -9.60 3.80
CA THR A 579 -9.46 -10.78 3.12
C THR A 579 -8.51 -11.22 2.01
N GLY A 580 -8.11 -12.48 2.02
CA GLY A 580 -7.56 -13.12 0.83
C GLY A 580 -8.70 -13.62 -0.05
N ILE A 581 -8.76 -13.20 -1.31
CA ILE A 581 -9.71 -13.72 -2.29
C ILE A 581 -8.90 -14.25 -3.46
N LYS A 582 -9.07 -15.52 -3.78
CA LYS A 582 -8.50 -16.14 -4.96
C LYS A 582 -9.64 -16.63 -5.84
N VAL A 583 -9.62 -16.25 -7.10
CA VAL A 583 -10.63 -16.64 -8.09
C VAL A 583 -9.93 -17.41 -9.20
N ALA A 584 -10.39 -18.62 -9.47
CA ALA A 584 -9.85 -19.50 -10.48
C ALA A 584 -10.88 -19.80 -11.57
N TYR A 585 -10.40 -19.78 -12.82
CA TYR A 585 -11.15 -20.14 -14.01
C TYR A 585 -10.27 -20.97 -14.94
N GLY A 586 -10.55 -22.28 -15.04
CA GLY A 586 -9.67 -23.22 -15.72
C GLY A 586 -8.26 -23.20 -15.13
N LYS A 587 -7.27 -22.77 -15.93
CA LYS A 587 -5.86 -22.60 -15.49
C LYS A 587 -5.52 -21.18 -15.03
N GLN A 588 -6.39 -20.21 -15.28
CA GLN A 588 -6.17 -18.82 -14.85
C GLN A 588 -6.54 -18.70 -13.38
N VAL A 589 -5.63 -18.11 -12.60
CA VAL A 589 -5.83 -17.86 -11.16
C VAL A 589 -5.47 -16.43 -10.90
N ASP A 590 -6.44 -15.69 -10.39
CA ASP A 590 -6.26 -14.33 -9.95
C ASP A 590 -6.44 -14.27 -8.43
N THR A 591 -5.57 -13.56 -7.73
CA THR A 591 -5.56 -13.54 -6.27
C THR A 591 -5.38 -12.11 -5.81
N ILE A 592 -6.18 -11.71 -4.84
CA ILE A 592 -6.03 -10.45 -4.12
C ILE A 592 -5.97 -10.67 -2.61
N LYS A 593 -5.19 -9.85 -1.92
CA LYS A 593 -5.28 -9.67 -0.47
C LYS A 593 -5.67 -8.22 -0.19
N ARG A 594 -6.84 -8.07 0.39
CA ARG A 594 -7.42 -6.80 0.76
C ARG A 594 -6.77 -6.27 2.03
N SER A 595 -6.65 -4.96 2.09
CA SER A 595 -6.14 -4.20 3.25
C SER A 595 -6.64 -2.77 3.07
N GLY A 596 -7.95 -2.56 3.14
CA GLY A 596 -8.56 -1.26 2.84
C GLY A 596 -10.04 -1.31 2.48
N GLN A 597 -10.53 -0.17 1.98
CA GLN A 597 -11.96 0.17 1.91
C GLN A 597 -12.65 -0.13 0.58
N ALA A 598 -11.94 -0.59 -0.46
CA ALA A 598 -12.54 -0.85 -1.77
C ALA A 598 -13.73 -1.82 -1.62
N THR A 599 -14.95 -1.40 -1.90
CA THR A 599 -16.16 -2.23 -1.70
C THR A 599 -16.41 -3.21 -2.86
N GLU A 600 -15.51 -3.25 -3.85
CA GLU A 600 -15.63 -4.07 -5.04
C GLU A 600 -14.26 -4.58 -5.46
N GLU A 601 -14.19 -5.85 -5.84
CA GLU A 601 -12.98 -6.45 -6.41
C GLU A 601 -13.27 -7.11 -7.76
N ARG A 602 -12.50 -6.72 -8.77
CA ARG A 602 -12.69 -7.13 -10.17
C ARG A 602 -11.62 -8.12 -10.62
N PHE A 603 -12.01 -9.25 -11.20
CA PHE A 603 -11.13 -10.31 -11.69
C PHE A 603 -11.40 -10.51 -13.19
N GLY A 604 -10.37 -10.39 -14.02
CA GLY A 604 -10.49 -10.51 -15.48
C GLY A 604 -10.01 -11.86 -15.98
N PHE A 605 -10.78 -12.52 -16.84
CA PHE A 605 -10.46 -13.85 -17.37
C PHE A 605 -10.68 -13.92 -18.88
N THR A 606 -9.82 -14.68 -19.58
CA THR A 606 -10.12 -15.16 -20.94
C THR A 606 -11.13 -16.31 -20.84
N ALA A 607 -12.23 -16.22 -21.58
CA ALA A 607 -13.29 -17.23 -21.62
C ALA A 607 -12.79 -18.53 -22.28
N THR A 608 -13.15 -19.67 -21.70
CA THR A 608 -12.79 -21.01 -22.18
C THR A 608 -14.03 -21.93 -22.10
N PRO A 609 -14.00 -23.18 -22.60
CA PRO A 609 -15.15 -24.08 -22.50
C PRO A 609 -15.58 -24.40 -21.05
N GLU A 610 -14.65 -24.26 -20.10
CA GLU A 610 -14.90 -24.37 -18.66
C GLU A 610 -16.08 -23.48 -18.23
N GLY A 611 -17.01 -24.08 -17.48
CA GLY A 611 -18.26 -23.43 -17.10
C GLY A 611 -18.32 -22.95 -15.65
N THR A 612 -17.23 -23.07 -14.88
CA THR A 612 -17.28 -22.87 -13.43
C THR A 612 -16.11 -22.02 -12.95
N LEU A 613 -16.42 -21.00 -12.15
CA LEU A 613 -15.47 -20.25 -11.34
C LEU A 613 -15.34 -20.91 -9.97
N THR A 614 -14.13 -20.91 -9.42
CA THR A 614 -13.88 -21.30 -8.03
C THR A 614 -13.33 -20.11 -7.27
N PHE A 615 -13.93 -19.80 -6.13
CA PHE A 615 -13.51 -18.73 -5.25
C PHE A 615 -13.00 -19.35 -3.95
N ASP A 616 -11.74 -19.10 -3.61
CA ASP A 616 -11.15 -19.42 -2.31
C ASP A 616 -11.07 -18.11 -1.51
N ILE A 617 -11.88 -17.98 -0.46
CA ILE A 617 -11.93 -16.80 0.40
C ILE A 617 -11.36 -17.13 1.76
N VAL A 618 -10.46 -16.28 2.24
CA VAL A 618 -9.75 -16.42 3.52
C VAL A 618 -9.98 -15.17 4.37
N ALA A 619 -10.63 -15.35 5.51
CA ALA A 619 -10.75 -14.34 6.56
C ALA A 619 -9.57 -14.44 7.54
N ASP A 620 -8.84 -13.34 7.73
CA ASP A 620 -7.68 -13.31 8.62
C ASP A 620 -8.09 -13.40 10.11
N ARG A 621 -7.49 -14.34 10.84
CA ARG A 621 -7.76 -14.59 12.27
C ARG A 621 -7.51 -13.39 13.18
N TYR A 622 -6.61 -12.49 12.81
CA TYR A 622 -6.15 -11.41 13.68
C TYR A 622 -7.15 -10.26 13.77
N LYS A 623 -8.04 -10.11 12.80
CA LYS A 623 -8.95 -8.95 12.73
C LYS A 623 -10.32 -9.21 13.35
N LYS A 624 -10.74 -10.47 13.46
CA LYS A 624 -12.05 -10.88 14.04
C LYS A 624 -13.27 -10.22 13.36
N VAL A 625 -13.10 -9.57 12.21
CA VAL A 625 -14.19 -8.97 11.44
C VAL A 625 -14.62 -9.96 10.35
N PRO A 626 -15.92 -10.19 10.18
CA PRO A 626 -16.41 -11.07 9.14
C PRO A 626 -16.07 -10.52 7.76
N VAL A 627 -15.78 -11.42 6.84
CA VAL A 627 -15.79 -11.12 5.41
C VAL A 627 -17.23 -11.23 4.95
N GLU A 628 -17.74 -10.18 4.33
CA GLU A 628 -19.11 -10.12 3.84
C GLU A 628 -19.11 -9.80 2.34
N ILE A 629 -19.72 -10.67 1.55
CA ILE A 629 -19.98 -10.49 0.11
C ILE A 629 -21.47 -10.29 -0.10
N LYS A 630 -21.82 -9.13 -0.62
CA LYS A 630 -23.20 -8.72 -0.90
C LYS A 630 -23.67 -9.13 -2.29
N GLY A 631 -22.74 -9.32 -3.21
CA GLY A 631 -23.10 -9.67 -4.58
C GLY A 631 -21.93 -10.10 -5.44
N VAL A 632 -22.28 -10.73 -6.57
CA VAL A 632 -21.36 -11.11 -7.63
C VAL A 632 -21.94 -10.61 -8.95
N ARG A 633 -21.16 -9.80 -9.68
CA ARG A 633 -21.53 -9.29 -11.00
C ARG A 633 -20.61 -9.90 -12.05
N LEU A 634 -21.20 -10.38 -13.15
CA LEU A 634 -20.48 -10.91 -14.30
C LEU A 634 -20.66 -9.97 -15.48
N TYR A 635 -19.55 -9.53 -16.05
CA TYR A 635 -19.54 -8.68 -17.23
C TYR A 635 -18.86 -9.40 -18.39
N GLY A 636 -19.51 -9.46 -19.55
CA GLY A 636 -18.86 -9.83 -20.79
C GLY A 636 -18.03 -8.66 -21.31
N VAL A 637 -16.81 -8.92 -21.77
CA VAL A 637 -15.92 -7.86 -22.27
C VAL A 637 -15.99 -7.83 -23.79
N GLU A 638 -16.50 -6.72 -24.31
CA GLU A 638 -16.70 -6.51 -25.75
C GLU A 638 -15.38 -6.19 -26.45
N LYS A 639 -14.54 -5.38 -25.80
CA LYS A 639 -13.23 -4.97 -26.31
C LYS A 639 -12.20 -4.96 -25.17
N PRO A 640 -11.46 -6.05 -24.97
CA PRO A 640 -10.43 -6.10 -23.94
C PRO A 640 -9.31 -5.11 -24.27
N LEU A 641 -8.97 -4.25 -23.30
CA LEU A 641 -7.79 -3.40 -23.38
C LEU A 641 -6.61 -4.14 -22.74
N TYR A 642 -5.85 -4.85 -23.56
CA TYR A 642 -4.66 -5.54 -23.09
C TYR A 642 -3.57 -4.57 -22.68
N TYR A 643 -2.89 -4.89 -21.59
CA TYR A 643 -1.63 -4.24 -21.31
C TYR A 643 -0.64 -4.58 -22.42
N LYS A 644 -0.01 -3.57 -23.01
CA LYS A 644 1.11 -3.80 -23.93
C LYS A 644 2.18 -4.61 -23.19
N VAL A 645 2.41 -5.83 -23.65
CA VAL A 645 3.57 -6.65 -23.31
C VAL A 645 4.52 -6.46 -24.50
N GLY A 646 5.78 -6.08 -24.25
CA GLY A 646 6.73 -5.86 -25.34
C GLY A 646 6.87 -7.13 -26.17
N GLU A 647 6.81 -6.99 -27.50
CA GLU A 647 7.03 -8.08 -28.46
C GLU A 647 8.43 -8.70 -28.35
#